data_AF-A0A9D8GWJ1-F1
#
_entry.id   AF-A0A9D8GWJ1-F1
#
_cell.length_a   1.000
_cell.length_b   1.000
_cell.length_c   1.000
_cell.angle_alpha   90.00
_cell.angle_beta   90.00
_cell.angle_gamma   90.00
#
_symmetry.space_group_name_H-M   'P 1'
#
loop_
_entity.id
_entity.type
_entity.pdbx_description
1 polymer ?
#
loop_
_entity_poly.entity_id
_entity_poly.type
_entity_poly.pdbx_seq_one_letter_code
_entity_poly.pdbx_strand_id
1 'polypeptide(L)'
;MPRAEVIIAAVAALACVPALAASGPAPWVLDPNETILPSSTPPDDARSRIELVAGQGDVEGQVVALRPATQVNVTPRPGVLVGPATIDASRVRVSVIDYVPVTRTSTGVDRLASDRYPDPLTDLAAGDSATLAAGETRGLLVEVDVPAGQDPGRYEGQVDIQPFGPVGISLDVLPVQVDRDRRPFIGRLDVTTIARLYGVSESDPRLQDGLHAHSLPMLRAHGISPSQIPGSTPEIDPGTWAGDWAGDPGSRLAAGAARGFPMLEMPYLPHYASITDREYTDPRRGTWAATLSAAYRGLGRSLFSLPVDEPNEGEYPVVARAADQLRAAGAPVRIMVTEAPTDQAKAVMGGAVDIWAPTLWNYYLHRTRMDQLRAEGKGTWWYVYGSDTQRYTPNVLIDKSLAEPRVMGWLAEEMDVQGTFYWALTAWREGGGARDPLVQPWGLSHVTKPDQCSGGGREVGGNGEGSLLYPSGDMSQPLRRSLRLVAVRDGLEDASLIAALKARDPAAAARLATATASPYSGQNTGFTPCGELNRPPYLPVVTTDPGEFAALRLWMVDRVLGRPGATLIGRVTHRGQPVRGATVRVAGLRAVTDASGRYRLPGITAARTELVVSRDREGRVDRRSRVLTRSALRAAAGKSLTLPPVALRARTERPLFDSAADLRGWRARALPAKVRVVRDYIVATVSRRYQPNGREINNGNIIAPEIIRDFVGVEKPRANWSGWRALRMTVDLRDAGPQDQPWRLVVTPGGHYLNARYLVLAPGIQQVELPLRGLRNLRGTRYL
;
A
#
# COMPACT_ATOMS: atom_id res chain seq x y z
N MET A 1 -25.08 -59.22 38.32
CA MET A 1 -25.64 -57.98 37.75
C MET A 1 -25.15 -56.83 38.62
N PRO A 2 -24.52 -55.74 38.12
CA PRO A 2 -24.73 -55.05 36.85
C PRO A 2 -23.44 -54.61 36.09
N ARG A 3 -23.65 -53.87 34.98
CA ARG A 3 -22.75 -52.94 34.23
C ARG A 3 -21.63 -53.51 33.35
N ALA A 4 -21.82 -53.39 32.04
CA ALA A 4 -20.76 -53.43 31.03
C ALA A 4 -20.58 -52.01 30.46
N GLU A 5 -19.46 -51.37 30.81
CA GLU A 5 -18.89 -50.23 30.10
C GLU A 5 -17.79 -50.78 29.17
N VAL A 6 -17.91 -50.54 27.87
CA VAL A 6 -16.90 -50.90 26.89
C VAL A 6 -15.96 -49.70 26.73
N ILE A 7 -14.75 -49.82 27.27
CA ILE A 7 -13.61 -48.95 26.97
C ILE A 7 -12.98 -49.46 25.67
N ILE A 8 -13.05 -48.68 24.59
CA ILE A 8 -12.24 -48.91 23.39
C ILE A 8 -10.93 -48.13 23.57
N ALA A 9 -9.88 -48.82 23.99
CA ALA A 9 -8.50 -48.36 23.90
C ALA A 9 -7.85 -49.03 22.69
N ALA A 10 -7.68 -48.28 21.60
CA ALA A 10 -6.81 -48.67 20.50
C ALA A 10 -5.60 -47.73 20.49
N VAL A 11 -4.51 -48.15 21.12
CA VAL A 11 -3.20 -47.51 21.04
C VAL A 11 -2.54 -47.98 19.75
N ALA A 12 -2.48 -47.11 18.75
CA ALA A 12 -1.65 -47.32 17.56
C ALA A 12 -0.19 -47.03 17.92
N ALA A 13 0.60 -48.09 18.11
CA ALA A 13 2.05 -48.00 18.18
C ALA A 13 2.62 -47.76 16.77
N LEU A 14 2.87 -46.50 16.40
CA LEU A 14 3.74 -46.20 15.27
C LEU A 14 5.20 -46.39 15.69
N ALA A 15 5.91 -47.25 14.96
CA ALA A 15 7.36 -47.33 15.01
C ALA A 15 7.96 -45.98 14.62
N CYS A 16 8.52 -45.28 15.60
CA CYS A 16 9.23 -44.03 15.40
C CYS A 16 10.61 -44.36 14.80
N VAL A 17 10.70 -44.36 13.47
CA VAL A 17 12.01 -44.16 12.82
C VAL A 17 12.39 -42.71 13.14
N PRO A 18 13.57 -42.44 13.74
CA PRO A 18 13.95 -41.08 14.05
C PRO A 18 14.11 -40.33 12.74
N ALA A 19 13.14 -39.48 12.40
CA ALA A 19 13.36 -38.46 11.40
C ALA A 19 14.61 -37.69 11.84
N LEU A 20 15.62 -37.62 10.97
CA LEU A 20 16.68 -36.64 11.15
C LEU A 20 15.95 -35.30 11.24
N ALA A 21 15.85 -34.75 12.46
CA ALA A 21 15.35 -33.40 12.66
C ALA A 21 16.15 -32.51 11.71
N ALA A 22 15.45 -31.72 10.87
CA ALA A 22 16.11 -30.69 10.10
C ALA A 22 16.98 -29.90 11.09
N SER A 23 18.30 -29.97 10.93
CA SER A 23 19.20 -29.15 11.73
C SER A 23 18.86 -27.71 11.39
N GLY A 24 18.37 -26.92 12.35
CA GLY A 24 17.85 -25.57 12.11
C GLY A 24 16.84 -25.14 13.18
N PRO A 25 16.47 -23.84 13.25
CA PRO A 25 15.38 -23.38 14.09
C PRO A 25 14.05 -24.04 13.67
N ALA A 26 13.15 -24.20 14.64
CA ALA A 26 11.78 -24.60 14.37
C ALA A 26 11.09 -23.62 13.42
N PRO A 27 10.10 -24.07 12.62
CA PRO A 27 9.28 -23.17 11.82
C PRO A 27 8.66 -22.06 12.67
N TRP A 28 8.58 -20.85 12.11
CA TRP A 28 7.87 -19.75 12.73
C TRP A 28 6.91 -19.08 11.76
N VAL A 29 5.87 -18.46 12.29
CA VAL A 29 4.83 -17.78 11.52
C VAL A 29 5.07 -16.28 11.58
N LEU A 30 5.04 -15.64 10.41
CA LEU A 30 5.24 -14.20 10.27
C LEU A 30 4.00 -13.42 10.71
N ASP A 31 4.21 -12.16 11.06
CA ASP A 31 3.11 -11.22 11.21
C ASP A 31 2.46 -10.95 9.84
N PRO A 32 1.14 -10.64 9.78
CA PRO A 32 0.49 -10.35 8.51
C PRO A 32 1.16 -9.18 7.77
N ASN A 33 1.40 -9.35 6.47
CA ASN A 33 2.10 -8.41 5.58
C ASN A 33 3.59 -8.16 5.92
N GLU A 34 4.19 -8.90 6.86
CA GLU A 34 5.63 -8.86 7.09
C GLU A 34 6.39 -9.42 5.88
N THR A 35 7.48 -8.74 5.51
CA THR A 35 8.35 -9.18 4.41
C THR A 35 9.33 -10.24 4.90
N ILE A 36 9.30 -11.43 4.30
CA ILE A 36 10.32 -12.45 4.53
C ILE A 36 11.54 -12.20 3.65
N LEU A 37 12.75 -12.17 4.23
CA LEU A 37 14.00 -12.01 3.49
C LEU A 37 14.87 -13.27 3.62
N PRO A 38 15.82 -13.53 2.71
CA PRO A 38 16.74 -14.67 2.82
C PRO A 38 17.53 -14.68 4.14
N SER A 39 17.79 -13.51 4.71
CA SER A 39 18.52 -13.30 5.97
C SER A 39 17.64 -13.32 7.23
N SER A 40 16.31 -13.36 7.10
CA SER A 40 15.40 -13.31 8.25
C SER A 40 15.68 -14.45 9.23
N THR A 41 15.72 -14.14 10.52
CA THR A 41 15.83 -15.13 11.60
C THR A 41 14.57 -15.08 12.48
N PRO A 42 14.24 -16.18 13.19
CA PRO A 42 13.11 -16.15 14.12
C PRO A 42 13.30 -15.01 15.15
N PRO A 43 12.30 -14.16 15.38
CA PRO A 43 12.34 -13.20 16.47
C PRO A 43 12.18 -13.88 17.83
N ASP A 44 12.54 -13.19 18.92
CA ASP A 44 12.42 -13.72 20.30
C ASP A 44 10.97 -14.12 20.67
N ASP A 45 9.99 -13.46 20.05
CA ASP A 45 8.56 -13.71 20.22
C ASP A 45 7.92 -14.40 19.00
N ALA A 46 8.72 -15.18 18.25
CA ALA A 46 8.28 -15.96 17.10
C ALA A 46 7.00 -16.76 17.41
N ARG A 47 6.02 -16.63 16.51
CA ARG A 47 4.77 -17.39 16.59
C ARG A 47 5.00 -18.79 16.02
N SER A 48 4.36 -19.80 16.60
CA SER A 48 4.45 -21.20 16.13
C SER A 48 3.14 -21.71 15.52
N ARG A 49 2.14 -20.83 15.35
CA ARG A 49 0.79 -21.17 14.90
C ARG A 49 0.27 -20.13 13.93
N ILE A 50 -0.39 -20.61 12.87
CA ILE A 50 -1.13 -19.81 11.91
C ILE A 50 -2.47 -19.40 12.55
N GLU A 51 -2.76 -18.09 12.53
CA GLU A 51 -3.98 -17.51 13.10
C GLU A 51 -4.71 -16.70 12.03
N LEU A 52 -5.74 -17.27 11.41
CA LEU A 52 -6.49 -16.68 10.31
C LEU A 52 -7.85 -16.17 10.76
N VAL A 53 -8.32 -15.12 10.08
CA VAL A 53 -9.68 -14.62 10.20
C VAL A 53 -10.18 -14.31 8.79
N ALA A 54 -11.28 -14.92 8.40
CA ALA A 54 -11.81 -14.86 7.04
C ALA A 54 -13.34 -14.82 7.04
N GLY A 55 -13.95 -14.17 6.05
CA GLY A 55 -15.38 -14.29 5.78
C GLY A 55 -15.75 -15.63 5.13
N GLN A 56 -17.04 -15.81 4.82
CA GLN A 56 -17.53 -16.92 4.03
C GLN A 56 -17.24 -16.65 2.54
N GLY A 57 -16.63 -17.60 1.82
CA GLY A 57 -16.19 -17.40 0.43
C GLY A 57 -14.85 -16.63 0.29
N ASP A 58 -14.14 -16.43 1.39
CA ASP A 58 -12.89 -15.68 1.50
C ASP A 58 -11.68 -16.63 1.42
N VAL A 59 -10.52 -16.12 1.01
CA VAL A 59 -9.24 -16.85 1.04
C VAL A 59 -8.25 -16.06 1.88
N GLU A 60 -7.87 -16.59 3.05
CA GLU A 60 -6.89 -15.94 3.93
C GLU A 60 -5.69 -16.87 4.16
N GLY A 61 -4.50 -16.28 4.28
CA GLY A 61 -3.27 -17.05 4.51
C GLY A 61 -2.22 -16.31 5.33
N GLN A 62 -1.23 -17.07 5.79
CA GLN A 62 -0.05 -16.56 6.49
C GLN A 62 1.21 -17.27 6.04
N VAL A 63 2.34 -16.59 6.19
CA VAL A 63 3.64 -17.12 5.81
C VAL A 63 4.26 -17.88 6.99
N VAL A 64 4.59 -19.14 6.76
CA VAL A 64 5.45 -19.95 7.63
C VAL A 64 6.87 -19.87 7.09
N ALA A 65 7.80 -19.38 7.89
CA ALA A 65 9.21 -19.29 7.53
C ALA A 65 9.99 -20.52 8.01
N LEU A 66 10.87 -20.99 7.11
CA LEU A 66 11.74 -22.14 7.30
C LEU A 66 13.18 -21.70 7.02
N ARG A 67 14.11 -22.06 7.91
CA ARG A 67 15.54 -21.78 7.74
C ARG A 67 16.34 -23.04 8.03
N PRO A 68 16.51 -23.95 7.06
CA PRO A 68 17.25 -25.18 7.31
C PRO A 68 18.76 -24.91 7.39
N ALA A 69 19.49 -25.64 8.22
CA ALA A 69 20.96 -25.58 8.30
C ALA A 69 21.65 -26.42 7.22
N THR A 70 20.92 -27.36 6.59
CA THR A 70 21.37 -28.14 5.44
C THR A 70 20.35 -28.03 4.31
N GLN A 71 20.74 -28.31 3.07
CA GLN A 71 19.76 -28.35 1.98
C GLN A 71 18.73 -29.46 2.27
N VAL A 72 17.45 -29.16 2.11
CA VAL A 72 16.36 -30.09 2.44
C VAL A 72 15.20 -29.98 1.47
N ASN A 73 14.55 -31.10 1.17
CA ASN A 73 13.29 -31.11 0.45
C ASN A 73 12.14 -30.97 1.43
N VAL A 74 11.25 -30.03 1.16
CA VAL A 74 10.08 -29.77 2.00
C VAL A 74 8.82 -30.23 1.29
N THR A 75 8.06 -31.09 1.97
CA THR A 75 6.79 -31.63 1.49
C THR A 75 5.70 -31.23 2.48
N PRO A 76 4.84 -30.25 2.14
CA PRO A 76 3.70 -29.92 2.97
C PRO A 76 2.58 -30.94 2.79
N ARG A 77 1.91 -31.29 3.89
CA ARG A 77 0.73 -32.15 3.92
C ARG A 77 -0.36 -31.45 4.72
N PRO A 78 -1.24 -30.69 4.06
CA PRO A 78 -2.34 -30.04 4.75
C PRO A 78 -3.32 -31.06 5.33
N GLY A 79 -3.83 -30.78 6.52
CA GLY A 79 -4.89 -31.54 7.16
C GLY A 79 -6.26 -30.89 7.01
N VAL A 80 -7.30 -31.64 7.37
CA VAL A 80 -8.67 -31.13 7.49
C VAL A 80 -8.73 -30.13 8.65
N LEU A 81 -9.53 -29.08 8.48
CA LEU A 81 -9.88 -28.14 9.55
C LEU A 81 -11.26 -28.51 10.11
N VAL A 82 -11.35 -28.64 11.43
CA VAL A 82 -12.55 -29.09 12.14
C VAL A 82 -13.06 -27.98 13.05
N GLY A 83 -14.35 -27.66 12.94
CA GLY A 83 -15.05 -26.66 13.73
C GLY A 83 -16.54 -26.98 13.79
N PRO A 84 -17.44 -25.98 13.67
CA PRO A 84 -18.88 -26.20 13.49
C PRO A 84 -19.22 -27.15 12.33
N ALA A 85 -18.40 -27.11 11.27
CA ALA A 85 -18.38 -28.06 10.16
C ALA A 85 -16.94 -28.45 9.83
N THR A 86 -16.72 -29.13 8.70
CA THR A 86 -15.36 -29.47 8.20
C THR A 86 -14.99 -28.63 6.99
N ILE A 87 -13.72 -28.22 6.92
CA ILE A 87 -13.10 -27.66 5.71
C ILE A 87 -12.04 -28.68 5.26
N ASP A 88 -12.21 -29.21 4.06
CA ASP A 88 -11.37 -30.28 3.52
C ASP A 88 -9.91 -29.82 3.32
N ALA A 89 -8.97 -30.76 3.44
CA ALA A 89 -7.54 -30.50 3.22
C ALA A 89 -7.26 -29.94 1.81
N SER A 90 -8.06 -30.28 0.80
CA SER A 90 -7.94 -29.75 -0.56
C SER A 90 -8.19 -28.25 -0.68
N ARG A 91 -8.76 -27.62 0.36
CA ARG A 91 -8.96 -26.17 0.47
C ARG A 91 -7.78 -25.46 1.10
N VAL A 92 -6.78 -26.19 1.58
CA VAL A 92 -5.56 -25.62 2.13
C VAL A 92 -4.47 -25.67 1.07
N ARG A 93 -4.07 -24.51 0.59
CA ARG A 93 -3.01 -24.37 -0.41
C ARG A 93 -1.70 -24.01 0.27
N VAL A 94 -0.62 -24.64 -0.16
CA VAL A 94 0.74 -24.28 0.28
C VAL A 94 1.56 -23.90 -0.94
N SER A 95 2.19 -22.72 -0.87
CA SER A 95 3.03 -22.22 -1.95
C SER A 95 4.38 -21.76 -1.43
N VAL A 96 5.43 -22.10 -2.17
CA VAL A 96 6.77 -21.59 -1.90
C VAL A 96 6.86 -20.15 -2.39
N ILE A 97 7.40 -19.29 -1.53
CA ILE A 97 7.73 -17.91 -1.86
C ILE A 97 9.16 -17.89 -2.40
N ASP A 98 9.28 -17.57 -3.69
CA ASP A 98 10.56 -17.32 -4.33
C ASP A 98 11.00 -15.87 -4.16
N TYR A 99 12.27 -15.61 -4.47
CA TYR A 99 12.86 -14.28 -4.41
C TYR A 99 13.25 -13.78 -5.79
N VAL A 100 13.07 -12.48 -6.01
CA VAL A 100 13.49 -11.76 -7.22
C VAL A 100 14.58 -10.74 -6.91
N PRO A 101 15.55 -10.52 -7.81
CA PRO A 101 16.64 -9.59 -7.57
C PRO A 101 16.14 -8.14 -7.62
N VAL A 102 16.41 -7.37 -6.58
CA VAL A 102 16.10 -5.94 -6.50
C VAL A 102 17.38 -5.16 -6.22
N THR A 103 17.81 -4.36 -7.19
CA THR A 103 19.07 -3.61 -7.11
C THR A 103 18.87 -2.12 -6.86
N ARG A 104 17.62 -1.63 -6.93
CA ARG A 104 17.24 -0.23 -6.74
C ARG A 104 15.87 -0.18 -6.07
N THR A 105 15.62 0.82 -5.24
CA THR A 105 14.30 1.04 -4.66
C THR A 105 13.39 1.77 -5.65
N SER A 106 12.12 1.36 -5.70
CA SER A 106 11.09 2.01 -6.53
C SER A 106 10.96 3.49 -6.19
N THR A 107 11.06 3.85 -4.91
CA THR A 107 10.98 5.24 -4.47
C THR A 107 12.29 5.99 -4.60
N GLY A 108 13.44 5.37 -4.92
CA GLY A 108 14.76 6.03 -5.00
C GLY A 108 15.33 6.58 -3.68
N VAL A 109 14.52 6.79 -2.64
CA VAL A 109 14.94 7.34 -1.34
C VAL A 109 15.00 6.29 -0.24
N ASP A 110 14.23 5.22 -0.36
CA ASP A 110 14.25 4.14 0.61
C ASP A 110 15.54 3.34 0.49
N ARG A 111 15.93 2.68 1.58
CA ARG A 111 17.04 1.73 1.57
C ARG A 111 16.50 0.35 1.22
N LEU A 112 17.22 -0.36 0.37
CA LEU A 112 16.97 -1.78 0.16
C LEU A 112 17.19 -2.53 1.48
N ALA A 113 16.22 -3.36 1.85
CA ALA A 113 16.33 -4.27 2.97
C ALA A 113 17.11 -5.54 2.59
N SER A 114 17.11 -5.90 1.31
CA SER A 114 17.86 -7.01 0.71
C SER A 114 18.12 -6.74 -0.77
N ASP A 115 19.02 -7.51 -1.38
CA ASP A 115 19.18 -7.61 -2.83
C ASP A 115 18.16 -8.57 -3.48
N ARG A 116 17.37 -9.28 -2.67
CA ARG A 116 16.39 -10.28 -3.08
C ARG A 116 15.09 -10.13 -2.28
N TYR A 117 13.98 -9.89 -2.96
CA TYR A 117 12.67 -9.64 -2.34
C TYR A 117 11.67 -10.76 -2.64
N PRO A 118 10.80 -11.12 -1.68
CA PRO A 118 9.82 -12.19 -1.85
C PRO A 118 8.69 -11.72 -2.76
N ASP A 119 8.35 -12.46 -3.82
CA ASP A 119 7.15 -12.15 -4.58
C ASP A 119 6.55 -13.34 -5.37
N PRO A 120 7.30 -14.07 -6.22
CA PRO A 120 6.71 -15.15 -7.01
C PRO A 120 6.29 -16.33 -6.13
N LEU A 121 5.17 -16.95 -6.47
CA LEU A 121 4.60 -18.08 -5.73
C LEU A 121 4.60 -19.33 -6.61
N THR A 122 5.10 -20.44 -6.07
CA THR A 122 4.99 -21.78 -6.67
C THR A 122 4.06 -22.61 -5.81
N ASP A 123 2.89 -22.93 -6.33
CA ASP A 123 1.93 -23.80 -5.64
C ASP A 123 2.47 -25.23 -5.63
N LEU A 124 2.45 -25.88 -4.46
CA LEU A 124 2.85 -27.28 -4.32
C LEU A 124 1.60 -28.17 -4.37
N ALA A 125 1.49 -29.03 -5.37
CA ALA A 125 0.40 -30.00 -5.41
C ALA A 125 0.59 -31.07 -4.31
N ALA A 126 -0.46 -31.86 -4.06
CA ALA A 126 -0.40 -32.92 -3.07
C ALA A 126 0.72 -33.92 -3.41
N GLY A 127 1.71 -34.03 -2.54
CA GLY A 127 2.88 -34.91 -2.72
C GLY A 127 4.10 -34.23 -3.35
N ASP A 128 3.95 -33.02 -3.90
CA ASP A 128 5.07 -32.25 -4.43
C ASP A 128 5.99 -31.75 -3.32
N SER A 129 7.25 -31.52 -3.67
CA SER A 129 8.26 -31.05 -2.74
C SER A 129 9.06 -29.91 -3.34
N ALA A 130 9.56 -29.03 -2.48
CA ALA A 130 10.47 -27.95 -2.87
C ALA A 130 11.82 -28.07 -2.16
N THR A 131 12.90 -27.88 -2.91
CA THR A 131 14.25 -27.88 -2.36
C THR A 131 14.57 -26.52 -1.76
N LEU A 132 14.87 -26.47 -0.47
CA LEU A 132 15.29 -25.26 0.24
C LEU A 132 16.80 -25.29 0.50
N ALA A 133 17.47 -24.17 0.24
CA ALA A 133 18.90 -24.01 0.44
C ALA A 133 19.28 -23.93 1.93
N ALA A 134 20.45 -24.46 2.28
CA ALA A 134 21.03 -24.35 3.61
C ALA A 134 21.32 -22.88 3.97
N GLY A 135 20.99 -22.47 5.20
CA GLY A 135 21.34 -21.15 5.74
C GLY A 135 20.59 -19.99 5.11
N GLU A 136 19.58 -20.22 4.28
CA GLU A 136 18.66 -19.20 3.78
C GLU A 136 17.26 -19.43 4.33
N THR A 137 16.56 -18.34 4.61
CA THR A 137 15.16 -18.42 5.02
C THR A 137 14.25 -18.40 3.81
N ARG A 138 13.26 -19.29 3.81
CA ARG A 138 12.24 -19.43 2.76
C ARG A 138 10.87 -19.41 3.40
N GLY A 139 9.96 -18.65 2.80
CA GLY A 139 8.56 -18.59 3.23
C GLY A 139 7.72 -19.61 2.49
N LEU A 140 6.81 -20.26 3.21
CA LEU A 140 5.67 -21.00 2.66
C LEU A 140 4.41 -20.20 2.97
N LEU A 141 3.71 -19.73 1.94
CA LEU A 141 2.38 -19.15 2.09
C LEU A 141 1.38 -20.30 2.25
N VAL A 142 0.71 -20.36 3.40
CA VAL A 142 -0.36 -21.32 3.70
C VAL A 142 -1.68 -20.57 3.67
N GLU A 143 -2.52 -20.86 2.68
CA GLU A 143 -3.84 -20.24 2.48
C GLU A 143 -4.96 -21.24 2.70
N VAL A 144 -6.07 -20.78 3.27
CA VAL A 144 -7.31 -21.55 3.41
C VAL A 144 -8.40 -20.88 2.58
N ASP A 145 -8.92 -21.61 1.60
CA ASP A 145 -10.10 -21.24 0.79
C ASP A 145 -11.38 -21.61 1.54
N VAL A 146 -12.02 -20.62 2.16
CA VAL A 146 -13.23 -20.80 2.96
C VAL A 146 -14.44 -20.89 2.02
N PRO A 147 -15.20 -21.99 2.03
CA PRO A 147 -16.38 -22.11 1.17
C PRO A 147 -17.40 -20.97 1.39
N ALA A 148 -18.09 -20.58 0.32
CA ALA A 148 -19.25 -19.70 0.45
C ALA A 148 -20.32 -20.39 1.32
N GLY A 149 -20.93 -19.64 2.23
CA GLY A 149 -21.88 -20.17 3.21
C GLY A 149 -21.28 -21.08 4.30
N GLN A 150 -19.95 -21.23 4.41
CA GLN A 150 -19.33 -22.03 5.47
C GLN A 150 -19.80 -21.59 6.86
N ASP A 151 -20.13 -22.53 7.74
CA ASP A 151 -20.68 -22.21 9.06
C ASP A 151 -19.72 -21.30 9.87
N PRO A 152 -20.18 -20.14 10.37
CA PRO A 152 -19.35 -19.25 11.17
C PRO A 152 -18.89 -19.91 12.46
N GLY A 153 -17.64 -19.67 12.84
CA GLY A 153 -17.06 -20.20 14.07
C GLY A 153 -15.57 -20.50 13.94
N ARG A 154 -15.03 -21.12 14.99
CA ARG A 154 -13.61 -21.45 15.06
C ARG A 154 -13.36 -22.86 14.53
N TYR A 155 -12.39 -22.96 13.64
CA TYR A 155 -11.88 -24.19 13.05
C TYR A 155 -10.42 -24.38 13.46
N GLU A 156 -10.06 -25.63 13.74
CA GLU A 156 -8.70 -26.03 14.12
C GLU A 156 -8.20 -27.12 13.18
N GLY A 157 -6.95 -27.01 12.76
CA GLY A 157 -6.28 -27.99 11.92
C GLY A 157 -4.76 -27.82 11.99
N GLN A 158 -4.06 -28.42 11.04
CA GLN A 158 -2.62 -28.28 10.92
C GLN A 158 -2.15 -28.58 9.50
N VAL A 159 -0.96 -28.11 9.16
CA VAL A 159 -0.20 -28.57 8.00
C VAL A 159 1.07 -29.25 8.50
N ASP A 160 1.31 -30.50 8.12
CA ASP A 160 2.57 -31.19 8.39
C ASP A 160 3.60 -30.78 7.34
N ILE A 161 4.62 -30.03 7.75
CA ILE A 161 5.67 -29.52 6.86
C ILE A 161 6.88 -30.43 7.04
N GLN A 162 7.00 -31.48 6.23
CA GLN A 162 8.09 -32.44 6.40
C GLN A 162 9.43 -31.86 5.91
N PRO A 163 10.56 -32.10 6.59
CA PRO A 163 10.74 -32.85 7.83
C PRO A 163 10.66 -32.00 9.13
N PHE A 164 10.15 -30.78 9.05
CA PHE A 164 10.05 -29.85 10.19
C PHE A 164 8.89 -30.15 11.15
N GLY A 165 7.88 -30.90 10.71
CA GLY A 165 6.74 -31.33 11.52
C GLY A 165 5.51 -30.40 11.41
N PRO A 166 4.52 -30.59 12.30
CA PRO A 166 3.23 -29.93 12.18
C PRO A 166 3.26 -28.46 12.62
N VAL A 167 2.62 -27.61 11.82
CA VAL A 167 2.27 -26.23 12.17
C VAL A 167 0.76 -26.11 12.29
N GLY A 168 0.28 -25.72 13.48
CA GLY A 168 -1.15 -25.59 13.75
C GLY A 168 -1.79 -24.43 13.00
N ILE A 169 -3.06 -24.60 12.62
CA ILE A 169 -3.91 -23.60 11.98
C ILE A 169 -5.13 -23.37 12.87
N SER A 170 -5.36 -22.12 13.28
CA SER A 170 -6.62 -21.65 13.86
C SER A 170 -7.27 -20.69 12.88
N LEU A 171 -8.51 -20.95 12.49
CA LEU A 171 -9.27 -20.12 11.56
C LEU A 171 -10.60 -19.70 12.22
N ASP A 172 -10.83 -18.40 12.34
CA ASP A 172 -12.14 -17.84 12.71
C ASP A 172 -12.91 -17.46 11.43
N VAL A 173 -13.97 -18.21 11.10
CA VAL A 173 -14.89 -17.89 10.00
C VAL A 173 -15.96 -16.91 10.49
N LEU A 174 -16.04 -15.75 9.84
CA LEU A 174 -16.97 -14.67 10.16
C LEU A 174 -18.35 -14.90 9.53
N PRO A 175 -19.45 -14.45 10.15
CA PRO A 175 -20.79 -14.47 9.55
C PRO A 175 -20.97 -13.34 8.52
N VAL A 176 -20.03 -13.23 7.58
CA VAL A 176 -20.04 -12.25 6.49
C VAL A 176 -19.71 -12.96 5.20
N GLN A 177 -20.64 -12.96 4.26
CA GLN A 177 -20.37 -13.43 2.90
C GLN A 177 -19.52 -12.39 2.17
N VAL A 178 -18.36 -12.83 1.71
CA VAL A 178 -17.44 -11.99 0.95
C VAL A 178 -17.85 -12.00 -0.52
N ASP A 179 -17.87 -10.80 -1.10
CA ASP A 179 -18.03 -10.52 -2.51
C ASP A 179 -16.80 -9.77 -3.03
N ARG A 180 -15.96 -10.49 -3.78
CA ARG A 180 -14.70 -10.00 -4.35
C ARG A 180 -14.93 -9.15 -5.59
N ASP A 181 -16.12 -9.20 -6.17
CA ASP A 181 -16.52 -8.45 -7.35
C ASP A 181 -17.13 -7.09 -7.00
N ARG A 182 -17.38 -6.84 -5.70
CA ARG A 182 -17.95 -5.59 -5.19
C ARG A 182 -17.21 -4.34 -5.68
N ARG A 183 -15.88 -4.42 -5.78
CA ARG A 183 -14.98 -3.34 -6.21
C ARG A 183 -14.02 -3.90 -7.28
N PRO A 184 -14.49 -4.08 -8.53
CA PRO A 184 -13.78 -4.90 -9.51
C PRO A 184 -12.38 -4.37 -9.80
N PHE A 185 -11.41 -5.29 -9.91
CA PHE A 185 -10.04 -4.99 -10.31
C PHE A 185 -9.78 -5.57 -11.70
N ILE A 186 -9.42 -4.70 -12.65
CA ILE A 186 -9.18 -5.06 -14.05
C ILE A 186 -7.70 -4.82 -14.32
N GLY A 187 -7.00 -5.80 -14.87
CA GLY A 187 -5.63 -5.64 -15.35
C GLY A 187 -5.46 -6.24 -16.73
N ARG A 188 -4.80 -5.54 -17.66
CA ARG A 188 -4.58 -6.05 -19.02
C ARG A 188 -3.63 -7.24 -19.02
N LEU A 189 -4.12 -8.40 -19.46
CA LEU A 189 -3.28 -9.57 -19.71
C LEU A 189 -2.66 -9.46 -21.11
N ASP A 190 -1.37 -9.17 -21.18
CA ASP A 190 -0.63 -9.07 -22.44
C ASP A 190 -0.15 -10.47 -22.86
N VAL A 191 -0.83 -11.07 -23.84
CA VAL A 191 -0.50 -12.40 -24.38
C VAL A 191 0.72 -12.33 -25.31
N THR A 192 0.94 -11.20 -25.97
CA THR A 192 2.09 -10.98 -26.87
C THR A 192 3.40 -11.15 -26.13
N THR A 193 3.54 -10.54 -24.96
CA THR A 193 4.76 -10.64 -24.15
C THR A 193 4.95 -12.02 -23.54
N ILE A 194 3.86 -12.70 -23.16
CA ILE A 194 3.91 -14.09 -22.70
C ILE A 194 4.44 -14.97 -23.84
N ALA A 195 3.80 -14.94 -25.01
CA ALA A 195 4.19 -15.74 -26.17
C ALA A 195 5.65 -15.52 -26.57
N ARG A 196 6.10 -14.26 -26.59
CA ARG A 196 7.51 -13.91 -26.86
C ARG A 196 8.48 -14.50 -25.86
N LEU A 197 8.16 -14.49 -24.57
CA LEU A 197 9.02 -15.05 -23.53
C LEU A 197 9.10 -16.59 -23.62
N TYR A 198 8.00 -17.23 -24.02
CA TYR A 198 7.94 -18.68 -24.27
C TYR A 198 8.48 -19.10 -25.65
N GLY A 199 8.84 -18.14 -26.52
CA GLY A 199 9.37 -18.41 -27.85
C GLY A 199 8.34 -19.02 -28.82
N VAL A 200 7.06 -18.70 -28.64
CA VAL A 200 5.93 -19.20 -29.45
C VAL A 200 5.09 -18.06 -30.04
N SER A 201 4.17 -18.38 -30.96
CA SER A 201 3.17 -17.41 -31.42
C SER A 201 2.07 -17.23 -30.38
N GLU A 202 1.37 -16.10 -30.40
CA GLU A 202 0.20 -15.86 -29.53
C GLU A 202 -0.91 -16.89 -29.77
N SER A 203 -1.00 -17.41 -31.00
CA SER A 203 -1.96 -18.43 -31.41
C SER A 203 -1.54 -19.87 -31.10
N ASP A 204 -0.36 -20.11 -30.51
CA ASP A 204 0.08 -21.48 -30.18
C ASP A 204 -0.98 -22.15 -29.29
N PRO A 205 -1.56 -23.29 -29.73
CA PRO A 205 -2.64 -23.94 -29.00
C PRO A 205 -2.28 -24.29 -27.57
N ARG A 206 -1.03 -24.69 -27.29
CA ARG A 206 -0.58 -25.07 -25.95
C ARG A 206 -0.61 -23.87 -25.01
N LEU A 207 -0.18 -22.71 -25.49
CA LEU A 207 -0.22 -21.47 -24.72
C LEU A 207 -1.68 -21.05 -24.46
N GLN A 208 -2.53 -21.08 -25.49
CA GLN A 208 -3.95 -20.74 -25.35
C GLN A 208 -4.66 -21.69 -24.38
N ASP A 209 -4.42 -22.99 -24.49
CA ASP A 209 -4.99 -24.01 -23.61
C ASP A 209 -4.56 -23.78 -22.16
N GLY A 210 -3.27 -23.53 -21.91
CA GLY A 210 -2.78 -23.24 -20.55
C GLY A 210 -3.35 -21.94 -19.97
N LEU A 211 -3.47 -20.88 -20.79
CA LEU A 211 -4.08 -19.62 -20.38
C LEU A 211 -5.55 -19.81 -19.98
N HIS A 212 -6.31 -20.56 -20.77
CA HIS A 212 -7.73 -20.81 -20.50
C HIS A 212 -7.93 -21.82 -19.36
N ALA A 213 -7.18 -22.92 -19.33
CA ALA A 213 -7.36 -23.98 -18.34
C ALA A 213 -6.82 -23.62 -16.95
N HIS A 214 -5.78 -22.78 -16.86
CA HIS A 214 -5.12 -22.48 -15.59
C HIS A 214 -5.06 -20.98 -15.26
N SER A 215 -4.65 -20.12 -16.18
CA SER A 215 -4.45 -18.70 -15.88
C SER A 215 -5.75 -17.93 -15.64
N LEU A 216 -6.78 -18.12 -16.47
CA LEU A 216 -8.07 -17.47 -16.28
C LEU A 216 -8.79 -17.91 -14.99
N PRO A 217 -8.86 -19.21 -14.63
CA PRO A 217 -9.36 -19.63 -13.32
C PRO A 217 -8.57 -19.05 -12.16
N MET A 218 -7.24 -18.99 -12.26
CA MET A 218 -6.39 -18.38 -11.25
C MET A 218 -6.74 -16.89 -11.07
N LEU A 219 -6.86 -16.11 -12.15
CA LEU A 219 -7.24 -14.70 -12.07
C LEU A 219 -8.64 -14.52 -11.48
N ARG A 220 -9.60 -15.36 -11.90
CA ARG A 220 -10.96 -15.34 -11.35
C ARG A 220 -10.98 -15.62 -9.85
N ALA A 221 -10.20 -16.60 -9.39
CA ALA A 221 -10.05 -16.91 -7.97
C ALA A 221 -9.33 -15.80 -7.18
N HIS A 222 -8.68 -14.85 -7.85
CA HIS A 222 -8.11 -13.63 -7.25
C HIS A 222 -9.03 -12.40 -7.41
N GLY A 223 -10.22 -12.52 -8.01
CA GLY A 223 -11.11 -11.39 -8.26
C GLY A 223 -10.60 -10.44 -9.35
N ILE A 224 -9.62 -10.88 -10.16
CA ILE A 224 -8.98 -10.07 -11.19
C ILE A 224 -9.58 -10.38 -12.55
N SER A 225 -9.99 -9.34 -13.27
CA SER A 225 -10.42 -9.46 -14.66
C SER A 225 -9.23 -9.18 -15.60
N PRO A 226 -8.97 -10.01 -16.63
CA PRO A 226 -7.80 -9.88 -17.52
C PRO A 226 -7.90 -8.71 -18.53
N SER A 227 -8.86 -7.80 -18.34
CA SER A 227 -9.38 -6.86 -19.34
C SER A 227 -10.00 -7.59 -20.54
N GLN A 228 -9.19 -8.30 -21.33
CA GLN A 228 -9.62 -9.08 -22.50
C GLN A 228 -9.37 -10.57 -22.29
N ILE A 229 -10.18 -11.41 -22.93
CA ILE A 229 -9.97 -12.85 -22.92
C ILE A 229 -8.88 -13.20 -23.95
N PRO A 230 -7.84 -13.99 -23.60
CA PRO A 230 -6.82 -14.42 -24.55
C PRO A 230 -7.40 -15.09 -25.80
N GLY A 231 -6.91 -14.66 -26.97
CA GLY A 231 -7.29 -15.22 -28.26
C GLY A 231 -8.76 -15.00 -28.66
N SER A 232 -9.44 -14.04 -28.02
CA SER A 232 -10.88 -13.77 -28.21
C SER A 232 -11.20 -12.66 -29.23
N THR A 233 -10.19 -11.93 -29.70
CA THR A 233 -10.34 -10.87 -30.70
C THR A 233 -10.13 -11.48 -32.09
N PRO A 234 -11.05 -11.30 -33.05
CA PRO A 234 -10.84 -11.74 -34.43
C PRO A 234 -9.70 -10.97 -35.10
N GLU A 235 -9.09 -11.56 -36.12
CA GLU A 235 -8.15 -10.83 -36.97
C GLU A 235 -8.91 -9.79 -37.79
N ILE A 236 -8.25 -8.71 -38.21
CA ILE A 236 -8.88 -7.64 -38.97
C ILE A 236 -8.43 -7.69 -40.43
N ASP A 237 -9.39 -7.69 -41.36
CA ASP A 237 -9.09 -7.55 -42.78
C ASP A 237 -8.53 -6.13 -43.06
N PRO A 238 -7.31 -5.99 -43.60
CA PRO A 238 -6.65 -4.68 -43.72
C PRO A 238 -7.33 -3.73 -44.72
N GLY A 239 -8.10 -4.27 -45.67
CA GLY A 239 -8.80 -3.49 -46.71
C GLY A 239 -10.16 -2.95 -46.24
N THR A 240 -10.95 -3.82 -45.60
CA THR A 240 -12.36 -3.60 -45.27
C THR A 240 -12.62 -3.37 -43.79
N TRP A 241 -11.70 -3.82 -42.93
CA TRP A 241 -11.84 -3.88 -41.48
C TRP A 241 -12.98 -4.77 -40.99
N ALA A 242 -13.41 -5.72 -41.82
CA ALA A 242 -14.22 -6.83 -41.36
C ALA A 242 -13.37 -7.75 -40.45
N GLY A 243 -14.01 -8.36 -39.44
CA GLY A 243 -13.32 -9.36 -38.61
C GLY A 243 -13.31 -10.74 -39.24
N ASP A 244 -12.15 -11.38 -39.24
CA ASP A 244 -11.97 -12.78 -39.56
C ASP A 244 -12.08 -13.64 -38.29
N TRP A 245 -13.06 -14.54 -38.31
CA TRP A 245 -13.40 -15.45 -37.21
C TRP A 245 -12.93 -16.89 -37.46
N ALA A 246 -12.14 -17.16 -38.51
CA ALA A 246 -11.71 -18.51 -38.87
C ALA A 246 -10.92 -19.23 -37.76
N GLY A 247 -10.19 -18.48 -36.91
CA GLY A 247 -9.47 -19.01 -35.74
C GLY A 247 -10.32 -19.28 -34.49
N ASP A 248 -11.65 -19.28 -34.64
CA ASP A 248 -12.69 -19.36 -33.60
C ASP A 248 -12.44 -18.51 -32.32
N PRO A 249 -12.19 -17.18 -32.46
CA PRO A 249 -12.11 -16.30 -31.30
C PRO A 249 -13.44 -16.18 -30.54
N GLY A 250 -14.57 -16.43 -31.22
CA GLY A 250 -15.91 -16.34 -30.66
C GLY A 250 -16.15 -17.37 -29.56
N SER A 251 -15.79 -18.63 -29.77
CA SER A 251 -15.90 -19.65 -28.72
C SER A 251 -14.99 -19.35 -27.52
N ARG A 252 -13.77 -18.84 -27.75
CA ARG A 252 -12.87 -18.42 -26.66
C ARG A 252 -13.45 -17.26 -25.86
N LEU A 253 -14.05 -16.27 -26.53
CA LEU A 253 -14.74 -15.16 -25.89
C LEU A 253 -15.88 -15.66 -24.99
N ALA A 254 -16.76 -16.50 -25.53
CA ALA A 254 -17.91 -17.05 -24.81
C ALA A 254 -17.48 -17.89 -23.60
N ALA A 255 -16.51 -18.79 -23.78
CA ALA A 255 -15.97 -19.63 -22.70
C ALA A 255 -15.26 -18.79 -21.62
N GLY A 256 -14.52 -17.76 -22.02
CA GLY A 256 -13.89 -16.80 -21.11
C GLY A 256 -14.93 -16.02 -20.29
N ALA A 257 -15.94 -15.45 -20.95
CA ALA A 257 -17.01 -14.68 -20.30
C ALA A 257 -17.89 -15.53 -19.38
N ALA A 258 -18.08 -16.81 -19.68
CA ALA A 258 -18.83 -17.76 -18.85
C ALA A 258 -18.19 -17.96 -17.46
N ARG A 259 -16.89 -17.67 -17.29
CA ARG A 259 -16.18 -17.77 -16.00
C ARG A 259 -16.61 -16.74 -14.95
N GLY A 260 -17.38 -15.74 -15.34
CA GLY A 260 -17.96 -14.79 -14.38
C GLY A 260 -17.06 -13.64 -13.97
N PHE A 261 -16.17 -13.17 -14.85
CA PHE A 261 -15.48 -11.90 -14.61
C PHE A 261 -16.50 -10.75 -14.49
N PRO A 262 -16.39 -9.87 -13.48
CA PRO A 262 -17.36 -8.81 -13.22
C PRO A 262 -17.43 -7.78 -14.34
N MET A 263 -16.32 -7.56 -15.06
CA MET A 263 -16.28 -6.66 -16.19
C MET A 263 -15.16 -7.05 -17.18
N LEU A 264 -15.41 -6.87 -18.48
CA LEU A 264 -14.42 -7.09 -19.54
C LEU A 264 -14.32 -5.86 -20.45
N GLU A 265 -13.13 -5.63 -21.00
CA GLU A 265 -12.86 -4.64 -22.03
C GLU A 265 -13.29 -5.21 -23.37
N MET A 266 -14.17 -4.50 -24.07
CA MET A 266 -14.34 -4.69 -25.51
C MET A 266 -13.16 -3.98 -26.19
N PRO A 267 -12.32 -4.71 -26.95
CA PRO A 267 -11.10 -4.16 -27.52
C PRO A 267 -11.40 -2.99 -28.44
N TYR A 268 -10.40 -2.14 -28.59
CA TYR A 268 -10.51 -0.95 -29.39
C TYR A 268 -10.27 -1.21 -30.90
N LEU A 269 -10.59 -0.20 -31.71
CA LEU A 269 -10.31 -0.15 -33.14
C LEU A 269 -8.78 -0.11 -33.35
N PRO A 270 -8.21 -0.78 -34.38
CA PRO A 270 -6.78 -1.05 -34.48
C PRO A 270 -5.91 0.18 -34.20
N HIS A 271 -4.90 0.00 -33.34
CA HIS A 271 -3.94 1.04 -33.01
C HIS A 271 -3.16 1.43 -34.26
N TYR A 272 -3.21 2.71 -34.59
CA TYR A 272 -2.22 3.30 -35.47
C TYR A 272 -1.01 3.77 -34.65
N ALA A 273 0.13 3.96 -35.31
CA ALA A 273 1.37 4.38 -34.66
C ALA A 273 1.31 5.79 -34.05
N SER A 274 0.26 6.56 -34.34
CA SER A 274 -0.05 7.88 -33.79
C SER A 274 -1.52 7.98 -33.40
N ILE A 275 -1.89 8.92 -32.54
CA ILE A 275 -3.29 9.29 -32.25
C ILE A 275 -3.56 10.59 -33.02
N THR A 276 -3.99 10.47 -34.28
CA THR A 276 -4.33 11.64 -35.12
C THR A 276 -5.81 11.66 -35.48
N ASP A 277 -6.34 12.86 -35.72
CA ASP A 277 -7.73 13.04 -36.19
C ASP A 277 -8.04 12.20 -37.45
N ARG A 278 -7.06 12.03 -38.36
CA ARG A 278 -7.20 11.28 -39.61
C ARG A 278 -7.64 9.84 -39.37
N GLU A 279 -7.02 9.17 -38.42
CA GLU A 279 -7.24 7.76 -38.07
C GLU A 279 -8.60 7.51 -37.41
N TYR A 280 -9.17 8.56 -36.83
CA TYR A 280 -10.48 8.53 -36.16
C TYR A 280 -11.63 8.89 -37.11
N THR A 281 -11.30 9.39 -38.30
CA THR A 281 -12.25 9.68 -39.38
C THR A 281 -12.33 8.60 -40.46
N ASP A 282 -11.52 7.53 -40.38
CA ASP A 282 -11.60 6.42 -41.35
C ASP A 282 -13.00 5.77 -41.31
N PRO A 283 -13.75 5.74 -42.42
CA PRO A 283 -15.12 5.23 -42.45
C PRO A 283 -15.20 3.73 -42.10
N ARG A 284 -14.11 2.97 -42.26
CA ARG A 284 -14.06 1.53 -41.98
C ARG A 284 -14.11 1.20 -40.48
N ARG A 285 -13.89 2.19 -39.61
CA ARG A 285 -14.07 2.08 -38.15
C ARG A 285 -15.45 1.60 -37.76
N GLY A 286 -16.48 2.06 -38.48
CA GLY A 286 -17.86 1.63 -38.24
C GLY A 286 -18.04 0.12 -38.46
N THR A 287 -17.40 -0.44 -39.50
CA THR A 287 -17.42 -1.87 -39.81
C THR A 287 -16.81 -2.71 -38.68
N TRP A 288 -15.64 -2.29 -38.19
CA TRP A 288 -14.97 -2.99 -37.10
C TRP A 288 -15.72 -2.84 -35.76
N ALA A 289 -16.25 -1.64 -35.46
CA ALA A 289 -17.11 -1.42 -34.31
C ALA A 289 -18.35 -2.31 -34.34
N ALA A 290 -18.99 -2.47 -35.50
CA ALA A 290 -20.14 -3.35 -35.69
C ALA A 290 -19.76 -4.83 -35.49
N THR A 291 -18.60 -5.24 -36.00
CA THR A 291 -18.06 -6.60 -35.82
C THR A 291 -17.90 -6.94 -34.33
N LEU A 292 -17.23 -6.07 -33.57
CA LEU A 292 -17.03 -6.28 -32.13
C LEU A 292 -18.35 -6.18 -31.36
N SER A 293 -19.19 -5.20 -31.67
CA SER A 293 -20.53 -5.03 -31.07
C SER A 293 -21.36 -6.30 -31.19
N ALA A 294 -21.38 -6.94 -32.37
CA ALA A 294 -22.12 -8.18 -32.59
C ALA A 294 -21.62 -9.32 -31.69
N ALA A 295 -20.29 -9.49 -31.57
CA ALA A 295 -19.70 -10.54 -30.75
C ALA A 295 -19.91 -10.34 -29.24
N TYR A 296 -19.89 -9.10 -28.77
CA TYR A 296 -19.95 -8.79 -27.33
C TYR A 296 -21.39 -8.60 -26.81
N ARG A 297 -22.37 -8.31 -27.67
CA ARG A 297 -23.78 -8.06 -27.29
C ARG A 297 -24.43 -9.20 -26.51
N GLY A 298 -24.09 -10.44 -26.85
CA GLY A 298 -24.70 -11.64 -26.25
C GLY A 298 -24.06 -12.11 -24.95
N LEU A 299 -22.98 -11.47 -24.47
CA LEU A 299 -22.22 -12.01 -23.34
C LEU A 299 -22.94 -11.89 -21.98
N GLY A 300 -23.92 -11.00 -21.86
CA GLY A 300 -24.65 -10.78 -20.59
C GLY A 300 -23.75 -10.29 -19.46
N ARG A 301 -22.66 -9.57 -19.77
CA ARG A 301 -21.69 -9.03 -18.82
C ARG A 301 -21.63 -7.51 -18.91
N SER A 302 -21.17 -6.88 -17.82
CA SER A 302 -20.78 -5.48 -17.86
C SER A 302 -19.54 -5.34 -18.74
N LEU A 303 -19.57 -4.39 -19.67
CA LEU A 303 -18.48 -4.15 -20.59
C LEU A 303 -18.06 -2.69 -20.54
N PHE A 304 -16.78 -2.46 -20.80
CA PHE A 304 -16.25 -1.12 -21.03
C PHE A 304 -15.37 -1.11 -22.27
N SER A 305 -15.08 0.09 -22.78
CA SER A 305 -14.03 0.29 -23.76
C SER A 305 -13.20 1.49 -23.32
N LEU A 306 -11.89 1.43 -23.54
CA LEU A 306 -10.94 2.53 -23.32
C LEU A 306 -10.41 2.98 -24.68
N PRO A 307 -11.08 3.91 -25.38
CA PRO A 307 -10.76 4.25 -26.76
C PRO A 307 -9.39 4.92 -26.95
N VAL A 308 -8.99 5.71 -25.95
CA VAL A 308 -7.71 6.41 -25.92
C VAL A 308 -7.15 6.26 -24.52
N ASP A 309 -5.89 5.84 -24.44
CA ASP A 309 -5.18 5.74 -23.17
C ASP A 309 -4.54 7.09 -22.82
N GLU A 310 -4.80 7.57 -21.60
CA GLU A 310 -4.31 8.85 -21.05
C GLU A 310 -4.46 10.04 -22.03
N PRO A 311 -5.66 10.29 -22.59
CA PRO A 311 -5.84 11.31 -23.61
C PRO A 311 -5.42 12.69 -23.09
N ASN A 312 -4.74 13.48 -23.91
CA ASN A 312 -4.48 14.90 -23.62
C ASN A 312 -5.56 15.82 -24.23
N GLU A 313 -5.46 17.13 -23.98
CA GLU A 313 -6.45 18.12 -24.44
C GLU A 313 -6.73 18.08 -25.96
N GLY A 314 -5.73 17.76 -26.78
CA GLY A 314 -5.89 17.61 -28.22
C GLY A 314 -6.62 16.33 -28.63
N GLU A 315 -6.68 15.34 -27.74
CA GLU A 315 -7.25 14.00 -27.98
C GLU A 315 -8.65 13.84 -27.36
N TYR A 316 -9.16 14.81 -26.60
CA TYR A 316 -10.53 14.76 -26.09
C TYR A 316 -11.61 14.67 -27.20
N PRO A 317 -11.52 15.40 -28.33
CA PRO A 317 -12.47 15.24 -29.44
C PRO A 317 -12.43 13.84 -30.06
N VAL A 318 -11.25 13.22 -30.03
CA VAL A 318 -10.97 11.87 -30.54
C VAL A 318 -11.69 10.81 -29.68
N VAL A 319 -11.66 10.96 -28.35
CA VAL A 319 -12.45 10.13 -27.42
C VAL A 319 -13.94 10.25 -27.71
N ALA A 320 -14.46 11.47 -27.82
CA ALA A 320 -15.88 11.71 -28.09
C ALA A 320 -16.33 11.06 -29.40
N ARG A 321 -15.52 11.18 -30.46
CA ARG A 321 -15.81 10.57 -31.76
C ARG A 321 -15.81 9.04 -31.70
N ALA A 322 -14.87 8.43 -30.98
CA ALA A 322 -14.84 6.98 -30.82
C ALA A 322 -16.04 6.46 -30.03
N ALA A 323 -16.46 7.19 -28.99
CA ALA A 323 -17.68 6.88 -28.26
C ALA A 323 -18.91 6.90 -29.16
N ASP A 324 -19.03 7.90 -30.04
CA ASP A 324 -20.15 8.01 -30.99
C ASP A 324 -20.15 6.88 -32.02
N GLN A 325 -18.98 6.47 -32.51
CA GLN A 325 -18.84 5.32 -33.41
C GLN A 325 -19.30 4.01 -32.75
N LEU A 326 -18.90 3.79 -31.50
CA LEU A 326 -19.31 2.61 -30.72
C LEU A 326 -20.83 2.62 -30.46
N ARG A 327 -21.40 3.78 -30.10
CA ARG A 327 -22.84 3.94 -29.92
C ARG A 327 -23.62 3.72 -31.22
N ALA A 328 -23.14 4.27 -32.33
CA ALA A 328 -23.76 4.09 -33.65
C ALA A 328 -23.76 2.61 -34.09
N ALA A 329 -22.73 1.85 -33.71
CA ALA A 329 -22.67 0.40 -33.90
C ALA A 329 -23.53 -0.40 -32.89
N GLY A 330 -24.22 0.26 -31.96
CA GLY A 330 -24.99 -0.37 -30.90
C GLY A 330 -24.15 -1.20 -29.92
N ALA A 331 -22.91 -0.78 -29.68
CA ALA A 331 -22.01 -1.49 -28.77
C ALA A 331 -22.52 -1.41 -27.32
N PRO A 332 -22.60 -2.53 -26.58
CA PRO A 332 -23.10 -2.59 -25.21
C PRO A 332 -22.04 -2.17 -24.17
N VAL A 333 -21.29 -1.09 -24.41
CA VAL A 333 -20.11 -0.74 -23.62
C VAL A 333 -20.27 0.60 -22.91
N ARG A 334 -19.69 0.71 -21.71
CA ARG A 334 -19.43 1.99 -21.05
C ARG A 334 -18.09 2.56 -21.51
N ILE A 335 -18.05 3.83 -21.86
CA ILE A 335 -16.80 4.48 -22.27
C ILE A 335 -15.99 4.89 -21.05
N MET A 336 -14.77 4.37 -20.94
CA MET A 336 -13.82 4.70 -19.88
C MET A 336 -12.70 5.60 -20.41
N VAL A 337 -12.15 6.45 -19.55
CA VAL A 337 -10.90 7.21 -19.80
C VAL A 337 -9.97 7.15 -18.59
N THR A 338 -8.66 7.08 -18.85
CA THR A 338 -7.58 7.20 -17.86
C THR A 338 -7.12 8.65 -17.69
N GLU A 339 -8.08 9.58 -17.53
CA GLU A 339 -7.84 11.03 -17.43
C GLU A 339 -8.67 11.61 -16.26
N ALA A 340 -8.16 12.68 -15.65
CA ALA A 340 -8.84 13.46 -14.63
C ALA A 340 -9.98 14.31 -15.20
N PRO A 341 -11.08 14.50 -14.45
CA PRO A 341 -12.18 15.35 -14.87
C PRO A 341 -11.83 16.83 -14.67
N THR A 342 -10.91 17.35 -15.49
CA THR A 342 -10.65 18.80 -15.60
C THR A 342 -11.87 19.50 -16.21
N ASP A 343 -11.97 20.82 -16.03
CA ASP A 343 -13.11 21.56 -16.60
C ASP A 343 -13.13 21.45 -18.14
N GLN A 344 -11.95 21.44 -18.76
CA GLN A 344 -11.80 21.26 -20.20
C GLN A 344 -12.14 19.84 -20.67
N ALA A 345 -11.65 18.80 -19.96
CA ALA A 345 -12.02 17.42 -20.26
C ALA A 345 -13.53 17.21 -20.17
N LYS A 346 -14.18 17.72 -19.11
CA LYS A 346 -15.64 17.65 -18.96
C LYS A 346 -16.37 18.42 -20.07
N ALA A 347 -15.89 19.60 -20.44
CA ALA A 347 -16.52 20.41 -21.48
C ALA A 347 -16.47 19.73 -22.86
N VAL A 348 -15.38 19.05 -23.21
CA VAL A 348 -15.19 18.45 -24.54
C VAL A 348 -15.73 17.03 -24.63
N MET A 349 -15.45 16.16 -23.65
CA MET A 349 -15.77 14.74 -23.73
C MET A 349 -16.68 14.24 -22.59
N GLY A 350 -17.10 15.09 -21.65
CA GLY A 350 -17.86 14.65 -20.47
C GLY A 350 -19.21 14.01 -20.78
N GLY A 351 -19.88 14.43 -21.86
CA GLY A 351 -21.10 13.78 -22.35
C GLY A 351 -20.86 12.37 -22.90
N ALA A 352 -19.66 12.11 -23.42
CA ALA A 352 -19.28 10.85 -24.04
C ALA A 352 -18.67 9.83 -23.07
N VAL A 353 -18.08 10.27 -21.96
CA VAL A 353 -17.42 9.40 -20.97
C VAL A 353 -18.42 8.88 -19.94
N ASP A 354 -18.44 7.57 -19.71
CA ASP A 354 -19.28 6.91 -18.70
C ASP A 354 -18.50 6.53 -17.43
N ILE A 355 -17.19 6.29 -17.53
CA ILE A 355 -16.29 5.93 -16.43
C ILE A 355 -15.06 6.83 -16.45
N TRP A 356 -14.84 7.59 -15.38
CA TRP A 356 -13.63 8.39 -15.18
C TRP A 356 -12.68 7.62 -14.26
N ALA A 357 -11.49 7.28 -14.77
CA ALA A 357 -10.48 6.52 -14.05
C ALA A 357 -9.14 7.27 -13.99
N PRO A 358 -9.04 8.43 -13.32
CA PRO A 358 -7.77 9.09 -13.13
C PRO A 358 -6.80 8.25 -12.30
N THR A 359 -5.54 8.65 -12.27
CA THR A 359 -4.57 8.08 -11.34
C THR A 359 -5.05 8.25 -9.90
N LEU A 360 -4.66 7.33 -9.01
CA LEU A 360 -5.07 7.36 -7.60
C LEU A 360 -4.78 8.72 -6.93
N TRP A 361 -3.64 9.37 -7.23
CA TRP A 361 -3.36 10.71 -6.69
C TRP A 361 -4.25 11.80 -7.30
N ASN A 362 -4.54 11.75 -8.62
CA ASN A 362 -5.46 12.68 -9.25
C ASN A 362 -6.90 12.48 -8.77
N TYR A 363 -7.28 11.26 -8.37
CA TYR A 363 -8.56 10.99 -7.71
C TYR A 363 -8.68 11.81 -6.42
N TYR A 364 -7.63 11.84 -5.58
CA TYR A 364 -7.60 12.68 -4.38
C TYR A 364 -7.62 14.16 -4.71
N LEU A 365 -6.84 14.60 -5.71
CA LEU A 365 -6.80 16.00 -6.15
C LEU A 365 -8.18 16.49 -6.63
N HIS A 366 -8.91 15.66 -7.36
CA HIS A 366 -10.21 15.98 -7.94
C HIS A 366 -11.38 15.38 -7.16
N ARG A 367 -11.20 15.06 -5.88
CA ARG A 367 -12.16 14.28 -5.09
C ARG A 367 -13.60 14.81 -5.17
N THR A 368 -13.78 16.12 -4.99
CA THR A 368 -15.10 16.76 -5.08
C THR A 368 -15.77 16.56 -6.45
N ARG A 369 -14.99 16.63 -7.53
CA ARG A 369 -15.52 16.40 -8.90
C ARG A 369 -15.85 14.93 -9.13
N MET A 370 -15.06 14.01 -8.58
CA MET A 370 -15.38 12.59 -8.62
C MET A 370 -16.71 12.32 -7.91
N ASP A 371 -16.91 12.85 -6.70
CA ASP A 371 -18.17 12.69 -5.96
C ASP A 371 -19.38 13.29 -6.74
N GLN A 372 -19.19 14.42 -7.45
CA GLN A 372 -20.21 14.99 -8.34
C GLN A 372 -20.55 14.07 -9.52
N LEU A 373 -19.53 13.57 -10.23
CA LEU A 373 -19.70 12.64 -11.34
C LEU A 373 -20.44 11.37 -10.90
N ARG A 374 -20.14 10.87 -9.70
CA ARG A 374 -20.85 9.73 -9.13
C ARG A 374 -22.34 10.04 -8.90
N ALA A 375 -22.65 11.22 -8.36
CA ALA A 375 -24.03 11.67 -8.19
C ALA A 375 -24.78 11.86 -9.53
N GLU A 376 -24.05 12.16 -10.61
CA GLU A 376 -24.55 12.19 -11.99
C GLU A 376 -24.71 10.78 -12.62
N GLY A 377 -24.42 9.71 -11.86
CA GLY A 377 -24.52 8.32 -12.33
C GLY A 377 -23.32 7.83 -13.15
N LYS A 378 -22.23 8.59 -13.21
CA LYS A 378 -20.98 8.18 -13.88
C LYS A 378 -20.16 7.25 -12.99
N GLY A 379 -19.39 6.37 -13.63
CA GLY A 379 -18.41 5.52 -13.00
C GLY A 379 -17.23 6.33 -12.46
N THR A 380 -16.89 6.15 -11.18
CA THR A 380 -15.71 6.79 -10.56
C THR A 380 -14.68 5.75 -10.15
N TRP A 381 -13.66 5.60 -10.97
CA TRP A 381 -12.62 4.57 -10.88
C TRP A 381 -11.27 5.24 -10.58
N TRP A 382 -10.24 4.44 -10.36
CA TRP A 382 -8.86 4.91 -10.46
C TRP A 382 -7.98 3.89 -11.15
N TYR A 383 -6.73 4.28 -11.42
CA TYR A 383 -5.64 3.36 -11.70
C TYR A 383 -4.37 3.75 -10.96
N VAL A 384 -3.42 2.82 -10.91
CA VAL A 384 -2.08 3.03 -10.35
C VAL A 384 -1.02 2.62 -11.37
N TYR A 385 0.11 3.33 -11.32
CA TYR A 385 1.31 3.04 -12.10
C TYR A 385 2.54 3.61 -11.37
N GLY A 386 3.74 3.33 -11.88
CA GLY A 386 5.02 3.77 -11.35
C GLY A 386 5.24 5.28 -11.48
N SER A 387 5.26 6.03 -10.38
CA SER A 387 5.47 7.48 -10.44
C SER A 387 6.20 7.99 -9.20
N ASP A 388 6.61 9.26 -9.21
CA ASP A 388 7.13 9.92 -8.03
C ASP A 388 6.12 9.98 -6.87
N THR A 389 4.82 10.01 -7.17
CA THR A 389 3.75 10.01 -6.17
C THR A 389 3.61 8.69 -5.41
N GLN A 390 4.20 7.59 -5.90
CA GLN A 390 4.17 6.28 -5.21
C GLN A 390 4.96 6.30 -3.90
N ARG A 391 5.70 7.36 -3.60
CA ARG A 391 6.28 7.60 -2.26
C ARG A 391 5.21 7.84 -1.20
N TYR A 392 4.07 8.36 -1.63
CA TYR A 392 2.99 8.86 -0.78
C TYR A 392 1.73 8.03 -0.91
N THR A 393 1.52 7.43 -2.08
CA THR A 393 0.33 6.64 -2.40
C THR A 393 0.64 5.14 -2.38
N PRO A 394 -0.34 4.30 -2.00
CA PRO A 394 -0.23 2.86 -2.15
C PRO A 394 0.01 2.45 -3.60
N ASN A 395 0.83 1.44 -3.81
CA ASN A 395 1.09 0.87 -5.13
C ASN A 395 1.34 -0.65 -5.03
N VAL A 396 1.42 -1.31 -6.17
CA VAL A 396 1.60 -2.76 -6.30
C VAL A 396 3.03 -3.12 -6.73
N LEU A 397 4.03 -2.68 -5.97
CA LEU A 397 5.45 -2.80 -6.29
C LEU A 397 6.17 -3.79 -5.36
N ILE A 398 7.16 -4.52 -5.89
CA ILE A 398 7.81 -5.65 -5.21
C ILE A 398 8.50 -5.25 -3.90
N ASP A 399 9.16 -4.10 -3.90
CA ASP A 399 9.95 -3.62 -2.78
C ASP A 399 9.15 -2.74 -1.79
N LYS A 400 7.83 -2.67 -1.96
CA LYS A 400 6.91 -1.99 -1.03
C LYS A 400 6.16 -2.99 -0.15
N SER A 401 5.61 -2.48 0.94
CA SER A 401 4.83 -3.25 1.91
C SER A 401 3.63 -3.94 1.24
N LEU A 402 3.38 -5.22 1.56
CA LEU A 402 2.17 -5.93 1.11
C LEU A 402 0.87 -5.35 1.68
N ALA A 403 0.97 -4.50 2.72
CA ALA A 403 -0.18 -3.73 3.19
C ALA A 403 -0.67 -2.72 2.13
N GLU A 404 0.19 -2.32 1.18
CA GLU A 404 -0.18 -1.34 0.16
C GLU A 404 -1.21 -1.85 -0.86
N PRO A 405 -0.98 -2.98 -1.56
CA PRO A 405 -2.01 -3.56 -2.41
C PRO A 405 -3.32 -3.84 -1.65
N ARG A 406 -3.23 -4.32 -0.40
CA ARG A 406 -4.40 -4.68 0.42
C ARG A 406 -5.20 -3.44 0.84
N VAL A 407 -4.53 -2.36 1.26
CA VAL A 407 -5.20 -1.11 1.66
C VAL A 407 -5.90 -0.42 0.49
N MET A 408 -5.48 -0.66 -0.76
CA MET A 408 -6.20 -0.11 -1.92
C MET A 408 -7.67 -0.56 -1.97
N GLY A 409 -7.97 -1.80 -1.61
CA GLY A 409 -9.36 -2.29 -1.54
C GLY A 409 -10.18 -1.60 -0.44
N TRP A 410 -9.52 -1.28 0.69
CA TRP A 410 -10.13 -0.55 1.78
C TRP A 410 -10.45 0.88 1.40
N LEU A 411 -9.46 1.56 0.82
CA LEU A 411 -9.61 2.90 0.27
C LEU A 411 -10.72 2.95 -0.77
N ALA A 412 -10.82 1.94 -1.65
CA ALA A 412 -11.86 1.88 -2.67
C ALA A 412 -13.26 1.81 -2.04
N GLU A 413 -13.44 0.98 -1.02
CA GLU A 413 -14.72 0.89 -0.32
C GLU A 413 -15.03 2.15 0.48
N GLU A 414 -14.08 2.72 1.22
CA GLU A 414 -14.26 3.94 2.03
C GLU A 414 -14.57 5.17 1.17
N MET A 415 -13.91 5.30 0.02
CA MET A 415 -14.07 6.42 -0.91
C MET A 415 -15.15 6.20 -1.96
N ASP A 416 -15.77 5.03 -1.94
CA ASP A 416 -16.78 4.58 -2.91
C ASP A 416 -16.26 4.68 -4.35
N VAL A 417 -15.05 4.18 -4.57
CA VAL A 417 -14.47 3.98 -5.91
C VAL A 417 -15.06 2.70 -6.47
N GLN A 418 -15.57 2.75 -7.69
CA GLN A 418 -16.39 1.68 -8.28
C GLN A 418 -15.59 0.68 -9.12
N GLY A 419 -14.28 0.86 -9.22
CA GLY A 419 -13.36 -0.09 -9.84
C GLY A 419 -11.93 0.41 -9.86
N THR A 420 -11.00 -0.52 -9.94
CA THR A 420 -9.57 -0.26 -10.10
C THR A 420 -9.12 -0.82 -11.44
N PHE A 421 -8.48 0.02 -12.25
CA PHE A 421 -7.77 -0.41 -13.45
C PHE A 421 -6.27 -0.50 -13.15
N TYR A 422 -5.59 -1.50 -13.70
CA TYR A 422 -4.15 -1.62 -13.64
C TYR A 422 -3.63 -1.86 -15.05
N TRP A 423 -2.62 -1.09 -15.45
CA TRP A 423 -2.27 -0.94 -16.86
C TRP A 423 -1.77 -2.25 -17.50
N ALA A 424 -1.19 -3.19 -16.72
CA ALA A 424 -0.86 -4.53 -17.20
C ALA A 424 -0.63 -5.56 -16.08
N LEU A 425 -0.97 -6.82 -16.35
CA LEU A 425 -0.64 -7.99 -15.50
C LEU A 425 0.67 -8.67 -15.93
N THR A 426 1.05 -8.53 -17.21
CA THR A 426 2.17 -9.23 -17.86
C THR A 426 2.89 -8.37 -18.90
N ALA A 427 3.00 -7.05 -18.73
CA ALA A 427 3.76 -6.18 -19.64
C ALA A 427 5.28 -6.39 -19.50
N TRP A 428 5.74 -7.59 -19.84
CA TRP A 428 7.13 -8.06 -19.77
C TRP A 428 7.96 -7.48 -20.93
N ARG A 429 7.93 -6.15 -21.09
CA ARG A 429 8.52 -5.40 -22.20
C ARG A 429 9.12 -4.08 -21.68
N GLU A 430 10.42 -3.86 -21.88
CA GLU A 430 10.98 -2.50 -22.00
C GLU A 430 12.39 -2.55 -22.63
N GLY A 431 12.83 -1.48 -23.30
CA GLY A 431 14.21 -1.34 -23.80
C GLY A 431 14.70 -2.32 -24.88
N GLY A 432 13.82 -2.89 -25.71
CA GLY A 432 14.20 -3.60 -26.94
C GLY A 432 13.96 -5.11 -27.01
N GLY A 433 13.26 -5.71 -26.03
CA GLY A 433 12.92 -7.15 -26.06
C GLY A 433 12.01 -7.59 -24.89
N ALA A 434 11.62 -8.86 -24.88
CA ALA A 434 10.89 -9.46 -23.76
C ALA A 434 11.80 -9.55 -22.52
N ARG A 435 11.30 -9.11 -21.36
CA ARG A 435 12.05 -9.07 -20.09
C ARG A 435 11.36 -9.93 -19.05
N ASP A 436 12.05 -10.96 -18.57
CA ASP A 436 11.52 -11.82 -17.52
C ASP A 436 11.46 -11.05 -16.16
N PRO A 437 10.28 -10.87 -15.55
CA PRO A 437 10.16 -10.26 -14.22
C PRO A 437 10.95 -10.99 -13.12
N LEU A 438 11.27 -12.29 -13.30
CA LEU A 438 12.09 -13.06 -12.35
C LEU A 438 13.56 -12.59 -12.34
N VAL A 439 14.04 -12.02 -13.44
CA VAL A 439 15.44 -11.65 -13.63
C VAL A 439 15.63 -10.14 -13.62
N GLN A 440 14.68 -9.38 -14.20
CA GLN A 440 14.80 -7.94 -14.41
C GLN A 440 13.54 -7.17 -13.97
N PRO A 441 13.11 -7.27 -12.69
CA PRO A 441 11.89 -6.61 -12.23
C PRO A 441 11.93 -5.07 -12.36
N TRP A 442 13.09 -4.45 -12.17
CA TRP A 442 13.28 -3.00 -12.43
C TRP A 442 13.12 -2.65 -13.91
N GLY A 443 13.52 -3.55 -14.79
CA GLY A 443 13.47 -3.34 -16.24
C GLY A 443 12.07 -3.34 -16.83
N LEU A 444 11.03 -3.47 -16.01
CA LEU A 444 9.63 -3.35 -16.43
C LEU A 444 9.03 -1.97 -16.16
N SER A 445 9.78 -1.12 -15.44
CA SER A 445 9.34 0.20 -15.02
C SER A 445 9.06 1.12 -16.21
N HIS A 446 7.80 1.33 -16.58
CA HIS A 446 7.43 2.09 -17.78
C HIS A 446 7.96 3.54 -17.79
N VAL A 447 8.22 4.10 -16.60
CA VAL A 447 8.84 5.41 -16.41
C VAL A 447 10.01 5.25 -15.46
N THR A 448 11.19 5.67 -15.91
CA THR A 448 12.33 5.94 -15.06
C THR A 448 12.67 7.41 -15.15
N LYS A 449 12.81 8.08 -14.01
CA LYS A 449 13.16 9.51 -13.96
C LYS A 449 14.28 9.72 -12.96
N PRO A 450 15.24 10.63 -13.24
CA PRO A 450 16.19 11.07 -12.24
C PRO A 450 15.47 11.49 -10.97
N ASP A 451 15.85 10.86 -9.88
CA ASP A 451 15.33 11.15 -8.57
C ASP A 451 15.78 12.56 -8.14
N GLN A 452 14.83 13.49 -8.17
CA GLN A 452 15.04 14.87 -7.75
C GLN A 452 15.34 14.97 -6.23
N CYS A 453 15.23 13.86 -5.49
CA CYS A 453 15.23 13.83 -4.03
C CYS A 453 16.51 13.28 -3.39
N SER A 454 17.34 12.56 -4.14
CA SER A 454 18.57 11.91 -3.63
C SER A 454 19.86 12.67 -3.96
N GLY A 455 19.76 13.92 -4.43
CA GLY A 455 20.94 14.75 -4.71
C GLY A 455 21.60 14.45 -6.05
N GLY A 456 20.81 14.08 -7.07
CA GLY A 456 21.26 13.92 -8.46
C GLY A 456 22.09 12.65 -8.66
N GLY A 457 21.42 11.50 -8.75
CA GLY A 457 22.11 10.26 -9.11
C GLY A 457 21.32 8.95 -8.95
N ARG A 458 20.15 8.94 -8.29
CA ARG A 458 19.25 7.77 -8.26
C ARG A 458 18.10 7.98 -9.23
N GLU A 459 17.31 6.93 -9.47
CA GLU A 459 16.11 6.97 -10.30
C GLU A 459 14.88 6.61 -9.46
N VAL A 460 13.73 7.16 -9.85
CA VAL A 460 12.41 6.68 -9.46
C VAL A 460 11.88 5.80 -10.58
N GLY A 461 11.35 4.64 -10.23
CA GLY A 461 10.76 3.66 -11.13
C GLY A 461 9.93 2.64 -10.34
N GLY A 462 9.52 1.53 -10.93
CA GLY A 462 8.74 0.50 -10.24
C GLY A 462 9.31 -0.90 -10.43
N ASN A 463 9.78 -1.53 -9.36
CA ASN A 463 10.13 -2.95 -9.38
C ASN A 463 8.85 -3.79 -9.56
N GLY A 464 8.79 -4.52 -10.67
CA GLY A 464 7.62 -5.35 -11.01
C GLY A 464 6.43 -4.53 -11.48
N GLU A 465 6.64 -3.27 -11.86
CA GLU A 465 5.60 -2.49 -12.52
C GLU A 465 5.12 -3.18 -13.81
N GLY A 466 3.83 -3.06 -14.12
CA GLY A 466 3.26 -3.74 -15.29
C GLY A 466 3.21 -5.27 -15.17
N SER A 467 3.56 -5.83 -14.01
CA SER A 467 3.59 -7.27 -13.79
C SER A 467 3.08 -7.64 -12.40
N LEU A 468 1.96 -8.34 -12.32
CA LEU A 468 1.49 -9.01 -11.09
C LEU A 468 1.64 -10.53 -11.16
N LEU A 469 2.13 -11.04 -12.29
CA LEU A 469 2.31 -12.45 -12.57
C LEU A 469 3.76 -12.70 -13.00
N TYR A 470 4.18 -13.95 -12.91
CA TYR A 470 5.49 -14.40 -13.35
C TYR A 470 5.33 -15.53 -14.37
N PRO A 471 6.28 -15.72 -15.31
CA PRO A 471 6.29 -16.93 -16.12
C PRO A 471 6.51 -18.16 -15.24
N SER A 472 5.86 -19.27 -15.57
CA SER A 472 6.10 -20.55 -14.89
C SER A 472 7.24 -21.36 -15.51
N GLY A 473 7.57 -21.11 -16.78
CA GLY A 473 8.40 -21.98 -17.61
C GLY A 473 7.66 -23.18 -18.22
N ASP A 474 6.39 -23.42 -17.84
CA ASP A 474 5.53 -24.47 -18.38
C ASP A 474 4.30 -23.88 -19.09
N MET A 475 4.15 -24.14 -20.39
CA MET A 475 3.01 -23.64 -21.18
C MET A 475 1.67 -24.25 -20.75
N SER A 476 1.64 -25.40 -20.08
CA SER A 476 0.39 -25.97 -19.55
C SER A 476 -0.18 -25.10 -18.43
N GLN A 477 0.68 -24.40 -17.69
CA GLN A 477 0.31 -23.45 -16.65
C GLN A 477 1.20 -22.21 -16.76
N PRO A 478 1.00 -21.34 -17.78
CA PRO A 478 2.03 -20.38 -18.21
C PRO A 478 2.31 -19.26 -17.20
N LEU A 479 1.44 -19.07 -16.21
CA LEU A 479 1.53 -17.96 -15.27
C LEU A 479 1.55 -18.45 -13.83
N ARG A 480 2.47 -17.88 -13.05
CA ARG A 480 2.56 -17.97 -11.60
C ARG A 480 2.02 -16.71 -10.95
N ARG A 481 1.42 -16.88 -9.78
CA ARG A 481 0.91 -15.79 -8.93
C ARG A 481 2.05 -15.08 -8.19
N SER A 482 1.78 -13.85 -7.75
CA SER A 482 2.67 -13.06 -6.90
C SER A 482 2.05 -12.86 -5.51
N LEU A 483 2.87 -12.56 -4.50
CA LEU A 483 2.40 -12.10 -3.19
C LEU A 483 1.61 -10.80 -3.31
N ARG A 484 1.98 -9.92 -4.25
CA ARG A 484 1.21 -8.70 -4.53
C ARG A 484 -0.20 -9.00 -5.05
N LEU A 485 -0.37 -10.01 -5.91
CA LEU A 485 -1.68 -10.46 -6.38
C LEU A 485 -2.55 -11.00 -5.23
N VAL A 486 -1.93 -11.75 -4.30
CA VAL A 486 -2.59 -12.20 -3.06
C VAL A 486 -3.03 -11.00 -2.22
N ALA A 487 -2.15 -10.03 -1.99
CA ALA A 487 -2.50 -8.85 -1.22
C ALA A 487 -3.60 -7.99 -1.89
N VAL A 488 -3.63 -7.88 -3.22
CA VAL A 488 -4.75 -7.25 -3.95
C VAL A 488 -6.05 -7.97 -3.64
N ARG A 489 -6.08 -9.30 -3.76
CA ARG A 489 -7.33 -10.05 -3.59
C ARG A 489 -7.85 -10.00 -2.15
N ASP A 490 -6.96 -10.08 -1.16
CA ASP A 490 -7.31 -9.90 0.26
C ASP A 490 -7.94 -8.52 0.51
N GLY A 491 -7.48 -7.48 -0.21
CA GLY A 491 -8.04 -6.14 -0.16
C GLY A 491 -9.44 -6.05 -0.76
N LEU A 492 -9.69 -6.78 -1.85
CA LEU A 492 -11.02 -6.90 -2.47
C LEU A 492 -12.00 -7.62 -1.55
N GLU A 493 -11.52 -8.63 -0.81
CA GLU A 493 -12.32 -9.39 0.16
C GLU A 493 -12.68 -8.56 1.38
N ASP A 494 -11.70 -7.83 1.93
CA ASP A 494 -11.89 -6.94 3.08
C ASP A 494 -12.93 -5.84 2.80
N ALA A 495 -13.17 -5.46 1.54
CA ALA A 495 -14.22 -4.49 1.18
C ALA A 495 -15.62 -4.95 1.65
N SER A 496 -15.88 -6.26 1.68
CA SER A 496 -17.13 -6.83 2.21
C SER A 496 -17.21 -6.71 3.74
N LEU A 497 -16.07 -6.85 4.44
CA LEU A 497 -15.99 -6.65 5.89
C LEU A 497 -16.22 -5.18 6.25
N ILE A 498 -15.66 -4.25 5.48
CA ILE A 498 -15.89 -2.81 5.65
C ILE A 498 -17.35 -2.45 5.38
N ALA A 499 -17.96 -3.03 4.34
CA ALA A 499 -19.39 -2.84 4.06
C ALA A 499 -20.27 -3.35 5.21
N ALA A 500 -19.97 -4.54 5.75
CA ALA A 500 -20.64 -5.07 6.92
C ALA A 500 -20.45 -4.18 8.16
N LEU A 501 -19.25 -3.62 8.34
CA LEU A 501 -18.99 -2.65 9.42
C LEU A 501 -19.82 -1.37 9.24
N LYS A 502 -19.88 -0.81 8.03
CA LYS A 502 -20.69 0.39 7.74
C LYS A 502 -22.17 0.17 8.06
N ALA A 503 -22.71 -1.00 7.73
CA ALA A 503 -24.10 -1.34 8.01
C ALA A 503 -24.36 -1.50 9.52
N ARG A 504 -23.40 -2.05 10.26
CA ARG A 504 -23.54 -2.33 11.70
C ARG A 504 -23.23 -1.14 12.61
N ASP A 505 -22.11 -0.47 12.36
CA ASP A 505 -21.56 0.61 13.19
C ASP A 505 -20.91 1.68 12.28
N PRO A 506 -21.71 2.62 11.74
CA PRO A 506 -21.23 3.71 10.89
C PRO A 506 -20.16 4.59 11.57
N ALA A 507 -20.22 4.74 12.89
CA ALA A 507 -19.25 5.53 13.64
C ALA A 507 -17.89 4.82 13.72
N ALA A 508 -17.87 3.50 13.92
CA ALA A 508 -16.65 2.71 13.80
C ALA A 508 -16.11 2.71 12.37
N ALA A 509 -16.97 2.61 11.35
CA ALA A 509 -16.54 2.71 9.95
C ALA A 509 -15.88 4.06 9.64
N ALA A 510 -16.43 5.19 10.14
CA ALA A 510 -15.81 6.51 9.98
C ALA A 510 -14.44 6.61 10.69
N ARG A 511 -14.29 5.94 11.84
CA ARG A 511 -13.01 5.84 12.54
C ARG A 511 -12.01 4.96 11.80
N LEU A 512 -12.46 3.86 11.20
CA LEU A 512 -11.66 3.03 10.32
C LEU A 512 -11.09 3.89 9.19
N ALA A 513 -11.95 4.58 8.45
CA ALA A 513 -11.53 5.44 7.34
C ALA A 513 -10.50 6.50 7.74
N THR A 514 -10.71 7.14 8.90
CA THR A 514 -9.75 8.12 9.43
C THR A 514 -8.40 7.51 9.82
N ALA A 515 -8.39 6.24 10.22
CA ALA A 515 -7.18 5.48 10.56
C ALA A 515 -6.50 4.87 9.33
N THR A 516 -7.26 4.50 8.31
CA THR A 516 -6.76 3.99 7.02
C THR A 516 -6.08 5.11 6.24
N ALA A 517 -6.76 6.24 6.05
CA ALA A 517 -6.26 7.40 5.32
C ALA A 517 -6.60 8.70 6.07
N SER A 518 -5.56 9.34 6.59
CA SER A 518 -5.74 10.53 7.41
C SER A 518 -5.33 11.81 6.71
N PRO A 519 -6.03 12.95 6.89
CA PRO A 519 -5.63 14.21 6.27
C PRO A 519 -4.19 14.56 6.64
N TYR A 520 -3.38 14.85 5.63
CA TYR A 520 -2.02 15.33 5.87
C TYR A 520 -2.11 16.74 6.47
N SER A 521 -1.55 16.92 7.66
CA SER A 521 -1.72 18.17 8.41
C SER A 521 -0.72 19.26 8.03
N GLY A 522 0.21 18.96 7.11
CA GLY A 522 1.18 19.91 6.58
C GLY A 522 2.18 20.36 7.64
N GLN A 523 3.38 19.79 7.62
CA GLN A 523 4.57 20.53 8.04
C GLN A 523 5.62 20.37 6.95
N ASN A 524 5.45 21.13 5.87
CA ASN A 524 6.48 21.23 4.86
C ASN A 524 7.67 22.02 5.44
N THR A 525 8.59 21.31 6.10
CA THR A 525 9.85 21.89 6.58
C THR A 525 10.99 21.76 5.57
N GLY A 526 10.65 21.36 4.33
CA GLY A 526 11.46 21.46 3.12
C GLY A 526 12.94 21.14 3.29
N PHE A 527 13.27 19.92 3.74
CA PHE A 527 14.65 19.42 3.57
C PHE A 527 14.83 17.93 3.35
N THR A 528 13.82 17.29 2.81
CA THR A 528 14.06 16.09 2.01
C THR A 528 13.16 16.28 0.81
N PRO A 529 13.69 16.43 -0.42
CA PRO A 529 12.85 16.85 -1.55
C PRO A 529 11.64 15.92 -1.75
N CYS A 530 11.65 14.71 -1.18
CA CYS A 530 10.53 13.77 -1.23
C CYS A 530 10.34 12.88 0.02
N GLY A 531 10.51 13.43 1.22
CA GLY A 531 10.01 12.77 2.45
C GLY A 531 8.53 13.09 2.71
N GLU A 532 7.89 12.45 3.71
CA GLU A 532 6.51 12.75 4.14
C GLU A 532 6.20 14.26 4.31
N LEU A 533 7.23 15.06 4.62
CA LEU A 533 7.12 16.51 4.78
C LEU A 533 6.80 17.25 3.45
N ASN A 534 7.14 16.66 2.31
CA ASN A 534 6.86 17.18 0.96
C ASN A 534 5.66 16.50 0.30
N ARG A 535 4.88 15.71 1.05
CA ARG A 535 3.61 15.15 0.59
C ARG A 535 2.70 16.28 0.11
N PRO A 536 2.16 16.21 -1.11
CA PRO A 536 1.15 17.16 -1.58
C PRO A 536 0.00 17.27 -0.57
N PRO A 537 -0.49 18.49 -0.25
CA PRO A 537 -1.45 18.71 0.83
C PRO A 537 -2.81 18.02 0.61
N TYR A 538 -3.13 17.67 -0.63
CA TYR A 538 -4.35 16.94 -0.98
C TYR A 538 -4.22 15.42 -0.80
N LEU A 539 -2.99 14.88 -0.66
CA LEU A 539 -2.79 13.45 -0.43
C LEU A 539 -2.87 13.14 1.07
N PRO A 540 -3.65 12.11 1.48
CA PRO A 540 -3.71 11.69 2.87
C PRO A 540 -2.48 10.87 3.25
N VAL A 541 -2.13 10.80 4.53
CA VAL A 541 -1.21 9.79 5.05
C VAL A 541 -1.96 8.47 5.17
N VAL A 542 -1.53 7.46 4.40
CA VAL A 542 -2.14 6.13 4.38
C VAL A 542 -1.36 5.20 5.31
N THR A 543 -2.06 4.39 6.10
CA THR A 543 -1.44 3.37 6.95
C THR A 543 -0.96 2.20 6.08
N THR A 544 0.36 2.10 5.90
CA THR A 544 1.01 1.05 5.09
C THR A 544 2.05 0.24 5.87
N ASP A 545 2.26 0.56 7.15
CA ASP A 545 3.06 -0.26 8.06
C ASP A 545 2.35 -1.61 8.28
N PRO A 546 3.01 -2.75 8.04
CA PRO A 546 2.40 -4.08 8.18
C PRO A 546 1.73 -4.32 9.53
N GLY A 547 2.41 -3.96 10.63
CA GLY A 547 1.94 -4.20 11.99
C GLY A 547 0.75 -3.30 12.36
N GLU A 548 0.81 -2.01 12.02
CA GLU A 548 -0.31 -1.10 12.21
C GLU A 548 -1.54 -1.51 11.38
N PHE A 549 -1.34 -1.89 10.11
CA PHE A 549 -2.41 -2.31 9.23
C PHE A 549 -3.06 -3.62 9.68
N ALA A 550 -2.27 -4.63 10.05
CA ALA A 550 -2.77 -5.90 10.60
C ALA A 550 -3.58 -5.69 11.89
N ALA A 551 -3.10 -4.82 12.79
CA ALA A 551 -3.82 -4.48 14.00
C ALA A 551 -5.14 -3.75 13.71
N LEU A 552 -5.16 -2.86 12.72
CA LEU A 552 -6.36 -2.15 12.28
C LEU A 552 -7.39 -3.12 11.66
N ARG A 553 -6.94 -4.14 10.91
CA ARG A 553 -7.81 -5.20 10.37
C ARG A 553 -8.47 -6.02 11.47
N LEU A 554 -7.69 -6.49 12.45
CA LEU A 554 -8.25 -7.21 13.59
C LEU A 554 -9.27 -6.36 14.36
N TRP A 555 -9.00 -5.06 14.51
CA TRP A 555 -9.95 -4.13 15.10
C TRP A 555 -11.26 -4.02 14.30
N MET A 556 -11.17 -3.92 12.97
CA MET A 556 -12.33 -3.91 12.08
C MET A 556 -13.17 -5.19 12.26
N VAL A 557 -12.52 -6.36 12.22
CA VAL A 557 -13.16 -7.66 12.43
C VAL A 557 -13.92 -7.70 13.76
N ASP A 558 -13.28 -7.30 14.85
CA ASP A 558 -13.93 -7.34 16.16
C ASP A 558 -15.15 -6.41 16.22
N ARG A 559 -15.14 -5.31 15.46
CA ARG A 559 -16.30 -4.42 15.31
C ARG A 559 -17.40 -5.02 14.47
N VAL A 560 -17.08 -5.66 13.36
CA VAL A 560 -18.04 -6.42 12.53
C VAL A 560 -18.75 -7.47 13.39
N LEU A 561 -18.01 -8.18 14.25
CA LEU A 561 -18.57 -9.18 15.17
C LEU A 561 -19.28 -8.59 16.39
N GLY A 562 -19.25 -7.28 16.60
CA GLY A 562 -19.81 -6.64 17.79
C GLY A 562 -19.09 -7.00 19.10
N ARG A 563 -17.87 -7.51 19.04
CA ARG A 563 -17.08 -7.84 20.22
C ARG A 563 -16.75 -6.54 20.97
N PRO A 564 -16.94 -6.46 22.29
CA PRO A 564 -16.67 -5.24 23.03
C PRO A 564 -15.16 -4.99 23.15
N GLY A 565 -14.72 -3.76 22.88
CA GLY A 565 -13.32 -3.35 23.07
C GLY A 565 -13.13 -2.50 24.32
N ALA A 566 -11.90 -2.38 24.78
CA ALA A 566 -11.57 -1.50 25.90
C ALA A 566 -11.60 -0.03 25.46
N THR A 567 -12.09 0.86 26.31
CA THR A 567 -11.94 2.31 26.11
C THR A 567 -10.70 2.79 26.84
N LEU A 568 -9.64 3.11 26.12
CA LEU A 568 -8.44 3.68 26.75
C LEU A 568 -8.72 5.13 27.12
N ILE A 569 -8.49 5.47 28.38
CA ILE A 569 -8.53 6.85 28.88
C ILE A 569 -7.23 7.17 29.59
N GLY A 570 -6.75 8.39 29.45
CA GLY A 570 -5.52 8.79 30.10
C GLY A 570 -5.23 10.27 29.92
N ARG A 571 -4.04 10.67 30.37
CA ARG A 571 -3.58 12.06 30.30
C ARG A 571 -2.16 12.15 29.74
N VAL A 572 -1.90 13.14 28.93
CA VAL A 572 -0.55 13.51 28.49
C VAL A 572 -0.14 14.78 29.22
N THR A 573 1.06 14.74 29.81
CA THR A 573 1.58 15.83 30.63
C THR A 573 2.99 16.21 30.22
N HIS A 574 3.39 17.42 30.58
CA HIS A 574 4.74 17.95 30.47
C HIS A 574 5.04 18.70 31.76
N ARG A 575 6.03 18.24 32.53
CA ARG A 575 6.33 18.77 33.88
C ARG A 575 5.10 18.85 34.79
N GLY A 576 4.23 17.83 34.73
CA GLY A 576 2.98 17.77 35.50
C GLY A 576 1.83 18.62 34.95
N GLN A 577 2.08 19.49 33.97
CA GLN A 577 1.05 20.31 33.33
C GLN A 577 0.41 19.57 32.15
N PRO A 578 -0.89 19.80 31.86
CA PRO A 578 -1.57 19.15 30.73
C PRO A 578 -1.01 19.60 29.38
N VAL A 579 -0.87 18.66 28.45
CA VAL A 579 -0.50 18.95 27.06
C VAL A 579 -1.73 18.85 26.18
N ARG A 580 -2.23 19.99 25.69
CA ARG A 580 -3.30 20.05 24.67
C ARG A 580 -2.74 19.73 23.28
N GLY A 581 -3.48 18.98 22.48
CA GLY A 581 -3.13 18.74 21.08
C GLY A 581 -2.10 17.64 20.85
N ALA A 582 -1.70 16.90 21.89
CA ALA A 582 -0.84 15.74 21.75
C ALA A 582 -1.62 14.60 21.10
N THR A 583 -0.96 13.85 20.23
CA THR A 583 -1.55 12.70 19.53
C THR A 583 -1.27 11.44 20.31
N VAL A 584 -2.29 10.62 20.50
CA VAL A 584 -2.21 9.27 21.06
C VAL A 584 -2.66 8.30 19.99
N ARG A 585 -1.78 7.38 19.59
CA ARG A 585 -2.01 6.36 18.56
C ARG A 585 -1.92 4.97 19.15
N VAL A 586 -2.76 4.07 18.67
CA VAL A 586 -2.75 2.65 19.02
C VAL A 586 -3.47 1.87 17.92
N ALA A 587 -2.83 0.84 17.36
CA ALA A 587 -3.40 0.02 16.27
C ALA A 587 -4.00 0.86 15.11
N GLY A 588 -3.27 1.86 14.61
CA GLY A 588 -3.74 2.81 13.58
C GLY A 588 -4.79 3.83 14.04
N LEU A 589 -5.51 3.56 15.13
CA LEU A 589 -6.50 4.47 15.72
C LEU A 589 -5.82 5.61 16.47
N ARG A 590 -6.42 6.80 16.43
CA ARG A 590 -5.85 8.00 17.04
C ARG A 590 -6.85 8.81 17.86
N ALA A 591 -6.32 9.52 18.86
CA ALA A 591 -7.01 10.58 19.59
C ALA A 591 -6.07 11.76 19.78
N VAL A 592 -6.65 12.95 19.94
CA VAL A 592 -5.92 14.18 20.25
C VAL A 592 -6.33 14.63 21.65
N THR A 593 -5.36 15.05 22.46
CA THR A 593 -5.66 15.48 23.83
C THR A 593 -6.38 16.82 23.88
N ASP A 594 -7.34 16.92 24.81
CA ASP A 594 -8.09 18.15 25.08
C ASP A 594 -7.26 19.20 25.86
N ALA A 595 -7.90 20.32 26.24
CA ALA A 595 -7.25 21.38 27.01
C ALA A 595 -6.73 20.92 28.39
N SER A 596 -7.31 19.86 28.95
CA SER A 596 -6.87 19.23 30.21
C SER A 596 -5.83 18.13 30.00
N GLY A 597 -5.37 17.93 28.76
CA GLY A 597 -4.41 16.91 28.37
C GLY A 597 -5.01 15.50 28.34
N ARG A 598 -6.33 15.35 28.44
CA ARG A 598 -6.99 14.03 28.48
C ARG A 598 -7.25 13.52 27.07
N TYR A 599 -7.18 12.21 26.89
CA TYR A 599 -7.57 11.53 25.66
C TYR A 599 -8.54 10.39 25.96
N ARG A 600 -9.33 10.02 24.94
CA ARG A 600 -10.23 8.87 24.96
C ARG A 600 -10.14 8.13 23.62
N LEU A 601 -9.84 6.83 23.68
CA LEU A 601 -9.73 5.93 22.53
C LEU A 601 -10.67 4.74 22.75
N PRO A 602 -11.89 4.77 22.18
CA PRO A 602 -12.86 3.71 22.41
C PRO A 602 -12.58 2.47 21.56
N GLY A 603 -12.95 1.31 22.11
CA GLY A 603 -13.05 0.08 21.38
C GLY A 603 -11.72 -0.54 20.98
N ILE A 604 -10.63 -0.34 21.72
CA ILE A 604 -9.36 -1.00 21.43
C ILE A 604 -9.50 -2.50 21.71
N THR A 605 -9.25 -3.31 20.69
CA THR A 605 -9.29 -4.77 20.77
C THR A 605 -7.91 -5.36 20.56
N ALA A 606 -7.79 -6.67 20.75
CA ALA A 606 -6.52 -7.33 21.00
C ALA A 606 -5.54 -7.21 19.83
N ALA A 607 -4.51 -6.39 20.01
CA ALA A 607 -3.23 -6.52 19.33
C ALA A 607 -2.12 -6.24 20.35
N ARG A 608 -0.95 -6.86 20.18
CA ARG A 608 0.27 -6.48 20.93
C ARG A 608 0.66 -5.12 20.37
N THR A 609 0.04 -4.08 20.91
CA THR A 609 0.06 -2.76 20.29
C THR A 609 0.77 -1.78 21.19
N GLU A 610 1.65 -1.02 20.56
CA GLU A 610 2.33 0.07 21.21
C GLU A 610 1.38 1.27 21.22
N LEU A 611 0.98 1.71 22.42
CA LEU A 611 0.37 3.03 22.55
C LEU A 611 1.48 4.06 22.40
N VAL A 612 1.43 4.81 21.31
CA VAL A 612 2.39 5.86 21.00
C VAL A 612 1.76 7.21 21.33
N VAL A 613 2.44 7.99 22.16
CA VAL A 613 2.09 9.38 22.46
C VAL A 613 3.15 10.28 21.86
N SER A 614 2.71 11.34 21.21
CA SER A 614 3.59 12.32 20.59
C SER A 614 3.01 13.72 20.69
N ARG A 615 3.89 14.73 20.67
CA ARG A 615 3.49 16.13 20.74
C ARG A 615 2.86 16.63 19.45
N ASP A 616 3.31 16.13 18.30
CA ASP A 616 2.81 16.53 16.99
C ASP A 616 1.76 15.53 16.46
N ARG A 617 1.10 15.95 15.37
CA ARG A 617 0.04 15.16 14.72
C ARG A 617 0.57 13.91 14.03
N GLU A 618 1.82 13.95 13.57
CA GLU A 618 2.42 12.88 12.77
C GLU A 618 3.10 11.80 13.64
N GLY A 619 3.17 12.00 14.97
CA GLY A 619 3.68 10.97 15.88
C GLY A 619 5.21 10.97 16.06
N ARG A 620 5.91 12.03 15.63
CA ARG A 620 7.38 12.05 15.49
C ARG A 620 8.09 12.81 16.61
N VAL A 621 7.45 13.81 17.20
CA VAL A 621 8.02 14.73 18.19
C VAL A 621 7.74 14.22 19.59
N ASP A 622 8.79 14.16 20.43
CA ASP A 622 8.69 13.68 21.81
C ASP A 622 8.00 12.31 21.94
N ARG A 623 8.22 11.43 20.95
CA ARG A 623 7.59 10.10 20.90
C ARG A 623 7.85 9.33 22.19
N ARG A 624 6.78 8.91 22.85
CA ARG A 624 6.78 8.02 24.01
C ARG A 624 5.92 6.83 23.67
N SER A 625 6.29 5.67 24.17
CA SER A 625 5.52 4.48 23.96
C SER A 625 5.23 3.70 25.24
N ARG A 626 4.13 2.95 25.20
CA ARG A 626 3.75 1.98 26.22
C ARG A 626 3.18 0.76 25.52
N VAL A 627 3.74 -0.39 25.80
CA VAL A 627 3.17 -1.67 25.36
C VAL A 627 1.87 -1.93 26.12
N LEU A 628 0.79 -2.23 25.39
CA LEU A 628 -0.45 -2.73 25.97
C LEU A 628 -0.50 -4.25 25.82
N THR A 629 -0.74 -4.96 26.91
CA THR A 629 -0.84 -6.42 26.88
C THR A 629 -2.23 -6.85 26.42
N ARG A 630 -2.30 -7.95 25.65
CA ARG A 630 -3.58 -8.56 25.25
C ARG A 630 -4.46 -8.88 26.46
N SER A 631 -3.87 -9.34 27.57
CA SER A 631 -4.58 -9.68 28.80
C SER A 631 -5.26 -8.47 29.44
N ALA A 632 -4.58 -7.33 29.55
CA ALA A 632 -5.14 -6.11 30.13
C ALA A 632 -6.31 -5.55 29.29
N LEU A 633 -6.16 -5.54 27.96
CA LEU A 633 -7.21 -5.10 27.04
C LEU A 633 -8.44 -6.03 27.08
N ARG A 634 -8.24 -7.34 27.12
CA ARG A 634 -9.34 -8.32 27.25
C ARG A 634 -10.08 -8.18 28.57
N ALA A 635 -9.37 -8.03 29.69
CA ALA A 635 -9.99 -7.83 31.00
C ALA A 635 -10.82 -6.53 31.07
N ALA A 636 -10.43 -5.52 30.29
CA ALA A 636 -11.13 -4.25 30.17
C ALA A 636 -12.13 -4.19 29.01
N ALA A 637 -12.46 -5.31 28.34
CA ALA A 637 -13.42 -5.35 27.26
C ALA A 637 -14.79 -4.79 27.72
N GLY A 638 -15.33 -3.82 26.98
CA GLY A 638 -16.58 -3.14 27.32
C GLY A 638 -16.46 -2.14 28.48
N LYS A 639 -15.26 -1.96 29.05
CA LYS A 639 -14.98 -1.06 30.18
C LYS A 639 -13.98 0.02 29.77
N SER A 640 -13.80 1.02 30.64
CA SER A 640 -12.68 1.97 30.52
C SER A 640 -11.42 1.43 31.18
N LEU A 641 -10.30 1.47 30.46
CA LEU A 641 -8.97 1.20 30.99
C LEU A 641 -8.24 2.53 31.19
N THR A 642 -8.07 2.92 32.45
CA THR A 642 -7.32 4.14 32.79
C THR A 642 -5.83 3.87 32.76
N LEU A 643 -5.14 4.53 31.85
CA LEU A 643 -3.70 4.42 31.70
C LEU A 643 -3.00 5.51 32.53
N PRO A 644 -1.89 5.18 33.22
CA PRO A 644 -1.10 6.18 33.93
C PRO A 644 -0.66 7.32 33.01
N PRO A 645 -0.56 8.58 33.49
CA PRO A 645 -0.19 9.72 32.67
C PRO A 645 1.12 9.49 31.90
N VAL A 646 1.14 9.91 30.64
CA VAL A 646 2.35 9.87 29.81
C VAL A 646 3.03 11.24 29.88
N ALA A 647 4.21 11.28 30.49
CA ALA A 647 5.03 12.48 30.55
C ALA A 647 5.89 12.59 29.27
N LEU A 648 5.65 13.64 28.48
CA LEU A 648 6.53 14.05 27.39
C LEU A 648 7.83 14.63 27.95
N ARG A 649 8.93 14.51 27.19
CA ARG A 649 10.24 15.01 27.63
C ARG A 649 10.19 16.51 27.93
N ALA A 650 10.84 16.92 29.03
CA ALA A 650 11.01 18.32 29.37
C ALA A 650 11.77 19.02 28.23
N ARG A 651 11.27 20.15 27.71
CA ARG A 651 12.14 21.04 26.95
C ARG A 651 13.13 21.60 27.97
N THR A 652 14.41 21.67 27.65
CA THR A 652 15.37 22.39 28.48
C THR A 652 15.04 23.88 28.40
N GLU A 653 14.24 24.37 29.34
CA GLU A 653 13.80 25.77 29.42
C GLU A 653 14.68 26.62 30.35
N ARG A 654 15.68 26.03 31.03
CA ARG A 654 16.69 26.83 31.72
C ARG A 654 17.80 27.19 30.72
N PRO A 655 18.23 28.46 30.64
CA PRO A 655 19.52 28.78 30.08
C PRO A 655 20.56 27.92 30.81
N LEU A 656 21.41 27.20 30.06
CA LEU A 656 22.55 26.50 30.64
C LEU A 656 23.70 27.47 30.97
N PHE A 657 23.59 28.72 30.52
CA PHE A 657 24.66 29.71 30.55
C PHE A 657 24.06 31.05 30.99
N ASP A 658 24.54 31.59 32.11
CA ASP A 658 24.15 32.91 32.61
C ASP A 658 25.07 34.01 32.05
N SER A 659 26.21 33.62 31.45
CA SER A 659 27.15 34.53 30.78
C SER A 659 27.90 33.87 29.61
N ALA A 660 28.53 34.68 28.75
CA ALA A 660 29.37 34.20 27.65
C ALA A 660 30.59 33.37 28.11
N ALA A 661 30.98 33.48 29.39
CA ALA A 661 32.10 32.76 29.98
C ALA A 661 31.80 31.27 30.23
N ASP A 662 30.52 30.88 30.26
CA ASP A 662 30.08 29.52 30.59
C ASP A 662 30.09 28.59 29.35
N LEU A 663 30.27 29.14 28.15
CA LEU A 663 30.38 28.40 26.89
C LEU A 663 31.83 27.92 26.66
N ARG A 664 32.19 26.75 27.20
CA ARG A 664 33.45 26.06 26.88
C ARG A 664 33.22 24.98 25.82
N GLY A 665 33.17 25.36 24.54
CA GLY A 665 32.97 24.39 23.47
C GLY A 665 32.85 25.01 22.08
N TRP A 666 33.35 24.27 21.10
CA TRP A 666 33.56 24.59 19.68
C TRP A 666 32.59 25.61 19.04
N ARG A 667 33.12 26.58 18.28
CA ARG A 667 32.34 27.48 17.42
C ARG A 667 32.24 26.87 16.01
N ALA A 668 31.08 26.34 15.65
CA ALA A 668 30.72 26.21 14.24
C ALA A 668 30.02 27.50 13.80
N ARG A 669 30.56 28.19 12.79
CA ARG A 669 29.93 29.38 12.21
C ARG A 669 28.97 28.92 11.11
N ALA A 670 27.69 28.72 11.41
CA ALA A 670 26.70 28.64 10.34
C ALA A 670 26.41 30.06 9.84
N LEU A 671 26.55 30.27 8.53
CA LEU A 671 26.17 31.55 7.93
C LEU A 671 24.66 31.64 7.82
N PRO A 672 24.14 32.87 7.82
CA PRO A 672 22.83 33.06 8.42
C PRO A 672 21.70 32.98 7.40
N ALA A 673 20.49 32.65 7.88
CA ALA A 673 19.38 32.41 6.97
C ALA A 673 18.98 33.67 6.17
N LYS A 674 18.80 33.53 4.85
CA LYS A 674 18.09 34.53 4.03
C LYS A 674 16.58 34.33 4.23
N VAL A 675 15.89 35.37 4.69
CA VAL A 675 14.43 35.35 4.90
C VAL A 675 13.76 36.22 3.84
N ARG A 676 12.79 35.66 3.11
CA ARG A 676 11.99 36.40 2.12
C ARG A 676 10.50 36.21 2.38
N VAL A 677 9.76 37.32 2.37
CA VAL A 677 8.28 37.32 2.38
C VAL A 677 7.80 37.10 0.94
N VAL A 678 6.94 36.10 0.71
CA VAL A 678 6.31 35.83 -0.59
C VAL A 678 4.81 35.74 -0.36
N ARG A 679 4.06 36.73 -0.87
CA ARG A 679 2.61 36.85 -0.62
C ARG A 679 2.30 36.69 0.88
N ASP A 680 1.66 35.59 1.26
CA ASP A 680 1.08 35.36 2.58
C ASP A 680 1.91 34.39 3.46
N TYR A 681 3.16 34.09 3.08
CA TYR A 681 4.04 33.19 3.82
C TYR A 681 5.51 33.68 3.84
N ILE A 682 6.28 33.15 4.80
CA ILE A 682 7.68 33.48 5.05
C ILE A 682 8.53 32.26 4.70
N VAL A 683 9.59 32.47 3.89
CA VAL A 683 10.58 31.43 3.57
C VAL A 683 11.92 31.80 4.22
N ALA A 684 12.55 30.86 4.94
CA ALA A 684 13.89 31.04 5.53
C ALA A 684 14.85 29.93 5.07
N THR A 685 16.02 30.30 4.54
CA THR A 685 17.00 29.32 4.01
C THR A 685 18.33 29.39 4.75
N VAL A 686 18.71 28.32 5.46
CA VAL A 686 20.04 28.14 6.08
C VAL A 686 20.94 27.37 5.11
N SER A 687 22.19 27.81 4.89
CA SER A 687 23.10 27.19 3.92
C SER A 687 24.50 26.94 4.48
N ARG A 688 25.00 25.72 4.23
CA ARG A 688 26.40 25.22 4.25
C ARG A 688 26.92 24.56 5.53
N ARG A 689 27.69 23.47 5.34
CA ARG A 689 28.28 22.58 6.36
C ARG A 689 29.82 22.73 6.33
N TYR A 690 30.48 22.48 7.46
CA TYR A 690 31.95 22.53 7.58
C TYR A 690 32.48 21.19 8.11
N GLN A 691 33.68 20.80 7.68
CA GLN A 691 34.46 19.72 8.28
C GLN A 691 34.89 20.09 9.71
N PRO A 692 35.26 19.12 10.56
CA PRO A 692 35.80 19.36 11.91
C PRO A 692 37.07 20.23 11.95
N ASN A 693 37.71 20.49 10.81
CA ASN A 693 38.87 21.37 10.69
C ASN A 693 38.51 22.79 10.18
N GLY A 694 37.22 23.09 10.00
CA GLY A 694 36.74 24.38 9.50
C GLY A 694 36.74 24.56 7.98
N ARG A 695 37.11 23.55 7.17
CA ARG A 695 36.94 23.60 5.71
C ARG A 695 35.48 23.42 5.29
N GLU A 696 35.05 24.21 4.33
CA GLU A 696 33.68 24.23 3.82
C GLU A 696 33.37 23.00 2.94
N ILE A 697 32.19 22.39 3.14
CA ILE A 697 31.64 21.33 2.28
C ILE A 697 30.49 21.94 1.46
N ASN A 698 30.67 22.01 0.15
CA ASN A 698 29.73 22.68 -0.77
C ASN A 698 28.86 21.64 -1.48
N ASN A 699 27.71 21.27 -0.88
CA ASN A 699 26.66 20.49 -1.57
C ASN A 699 25.40 21.37 -1.72
N GLY A 700 25.05 21.66 -2.97
CA GLY A 700 24.11 22.73 -3.33
C GLY A 700 22.62 22.42 -3.25
N ASN A 701 22.07 22.06 -2.08
CA ASN A 701 20.61 21.90 -1.90
C ASN A 701 20.05 22.73 -0.71
N ILE A 702 18.89 23.37 -0.91
CA ILE A 702 18.26 24.47 -0.14
C ILE A 702 17.25 23.98 0.93
N ILE A 703 17.35 24.41 2.20
CA ILE A 703 16.30 24.19 3.24
C ILE A 703 15.23 25.28 3.14
N ALA A 704 13.95 24.94 3.18
CA ALA A 704 12.85 25.90 3.31
C ALA A 704 11.75 25.40 4.29
N PRO A 705 11.42 26.12 5.38
CA PRO A 705 10.24 25.85 6.19
C PRO A 705 9.03 26.73 5.81
N GLU A 706 7.80 26.16 5.88
CA GLU A 706 6.50 26.84 5.69
C GLU A 706 5.60 26.81 6.96
N ILE A 707 4.71 27.81 7.10
CA ILE A 707 3.72 28.00 8.20
C ILE A 707 2.30 28.21 7.63
N ILE A 708 1.26 27.67 8.29
CA ILE A 708 -0.19 27.81 7.95
C ILE A 708 -0.93 28.80 8.93
N ARG A 709 -1.95 29.51 8.38
CA ARG A 709 -2.65 30.81 8.69
C ARG A 709 -3.48 30.92 10.01
N ASP A 710 -3.88 32.12 10.51
CA ASP A 710 -4.92 33.08 10.03
C ASP A 710 -4.50 34.56 9.84
N PHE A 711 -5.22 35.30 8.97
CA PHE A 711 -4.99 36.67 8.46
C PHE A 711 -5.50 37.84 9.35
N VAL A 712 -4.83 39.01 9.26
CA VAL A 712 -5.35 40.30 8.72
C VAL A 712 -4.15 41.06 8.08
N GLY A 713 -4.35 41.62 6.88
CA GLY A 713 -3.29 41.95 5.90
C GLY A 713 -2.36 43.13 6.19
N VAL A 714 -1.20 43.11 5.52
CA VAL A 714 -0.34 44.28 5.24
C VAL A 714 0.50 44.00 3.97
N GLU A 715 0.53 44.95 3.03
CA GLU A 715 1.44 44.95 1.86
C GLU A 715 2.92 45.12 2.27
N LYS A 716 3.85 44.59 1.46
CA LYS A 716 5.32 44.73 1.63
C LYS A 716 5.74 46.22 1.65
N PRO A 717 6.80 46.64 2.41
CA PRO A 717 8.14 46.03 2.40
C PRO A 717 8.92 46.05 3.75
N ARG A 718 9.97 45.21 3.88
CA ARG A 718 10.92 45.12 5.02
C ARG A 718 10.25 44.85 6.39
N ALA A 719 9.97 43.58 6.68
CA ALA A 719 9.19 43.14 7.84
C ALA A 719 9.70 43.67 9.20
N ASN A 720 8.85 44.47 9.86
CA ASN A 720 8.92 44.78 11.28
C ASN A 720 8.25 43.63 12.06
N TRP A 721 9.02 42.89 12.85
CA TRP A 721 8.57 41.65 13.53
C TRP A 721 7.89 41.88 14.88
N SER A 722 7.78 43.12 15.34
CA SER A 722 7.25 43.46 16.68
C SER A 722 5.78 43.09 16.91
N GLY A 723 5.01 42.86 15.83
CA GLY A 723 3.61 42.42 15.91
C GLY A 723 3.40 40.91 16.10
N TRP A 724 4.45 40.09 16.02
CA TRP A 724 4.33 38.62 16.00
C TRP A 724 4.57 38.00 17.38
N ARG A 725 3.77 36.99 17.76
CA ARG A 725 3.84 36.32 19.07
C ARG A 725 5.02 35.34 19.17
N ALA A 726 5.18 34.47 18.16
CA ALA A 726 6.23 33.46 18.12
C ALA A 726 6.48 32.94 16.69
N LEU A 727 7.65 32.34 16.46
CA LEU A 727 8.01 31.55 15.27
C LEU A 727 8.02 30.06 15.64
N ARG A 728 7.32 29.20 14.88
CA ARG A 728 7.31 27.74 15.09
C ARG A 728 8.03 27.01 13.95
N MET A 729 8.83 26.00 14.27
CA MET A 729 9.53 25.15 13.29
C MET A 729 9.73 23.73 13.82
N THR A 730 9.99 22.76 12.95
CA THR A 730 10.39 21.39 13.32
C THR A 730 11.85 21.18 12.92
N VAL A 731 12.66 20.64 13.83
CA VAL A 731 14.11 20.45 13.69
C VAL A 731 14.44 18.98 13.90
N ASP A 732 15.17 18.39 12.95
CA ASP A 732 15.66 17.01 13.01
C ASP A 732 17.19 17.02 13.18
N LEU A 733 17.68 16.61 14.35
CA LEU A 733 19.10 16.52 14.67
C LEU A 733 19.61 15.10 14.44
N ARG A 734 20.20 14.88 13.25
CA ARG A 734 20.59 13.55 12.74
C ARG A 734 21.96 13.04 13.18
N ASP A 735 22.87 13.92 13.59
CA ASP A 735 24.19 13.52 14.06
C ASP A 735 24.29 13.58 15.58
N ALA A 736 24.88 12.55 16.19
CA ALA A 736 25.51 12.69 17.49
C ALA A 736 26.78 13.53 17.29
N GLY A 737 26.81 14.74 17.85
CA GLY A 737 28.05 15.47 18.11
C GLY A 737 29.05 14.65 18.93
N PRO A 738 30.24 15.21 19.24
CA PRO A 738 31.42 14.46 19.68
C PRO A 738 31.07 13.40 20.74
N GLN A 739 31.48 12.14 20.51
CA GLN A 739 31.09 10.99 21.33
C GLN A 739 31.50 11.11 22.80
N ASP A 740 32.41 12.03 23.09
CA ASP A 740 33.12 12.13 24.37
C ASP A 740 32.69 13.35 25.19
N GLN A 741 31.75 14.18 24.68
CA GLN A 741 31.27 15.37 25.38
C GLN A 741 29.76 15.62 25.19
N PRO A 742 29.03 16.05 26.23
CA PRO A 742 27.64 16.47 26.09
C PRO A 742 27.58 17.76 25.25
N TRP A 743 27.05 17.66 24.04
CA TRP A 743 26.86 18.80 23.13
C TRP A 743 25.37 19.11 22.96
N ARG A 744 25.03 20.38 22.69
CA ARG A 744 23.65 20.83 22.44
C ARG A 744 23.60 21.94 21.40
N LEU A 745 22.61 21.91 20.51
CA LEU A 745 22.36 22.99 19.53
C LEU A 745 21.44 24.05 20.16
N VAL A 746 21.86 25.32 20.06
CA VAL A 746 21.09 26.49 20.53
C VAL A 746 20.65 27.30 19.31
N VAL A 747 19.35 27.48 19.14
CA VAL A 747 18.78 28.32 18.05
C VAL A 747 18.49 29.70 18.60
N THR A 748 18.96 30.75 17.92
CA THR A 748 18.84 32.13 18.42
C THR A 748 18.21 33.06 17.40
N PRO A 749 17.13 33.78 17.73
CA PRO A 749 16.59 34.79 16.84
C PRO A 749 17.61 35.92 16.64
N GLY A 750 18.01 36.13 15.39
CA GLY A 750 18.92 37.22 15.01
C GLY A 750 20.41 36.95 15.18
N GLY A 751 20.82 35.68 15.36
CA GLY A 751 22.23 35.28 15.26
C GLY A 751 23.15 35.74 16.40
N HIS A 752 22.56 36.30 17.47
CA HIS A 752 23.31 36.73 18.64
C HIS A 752 22.90 35.87 19.84
N TYR A 753 23.88 35.29 20.53
CA TYR A 753 23.66 34.41 21.69
C TYR A 753 22.93 35.11 22.85
N LEU A 754 23.03 36.44 22.98
CA LEU A 754 22.23 37.20 23.95
C LEU A 754 20.72 37.19 23.66
N ASN A 755 20.32 36.89 22.42
CA ASN A 755 18.93 36.65 22.04
C ASN A 755 18.53 35.18 22.21
N ALA A 756 19.47 34.29 22.59
CA ALA A 756 19.20 32.89 22.89
C ALA A 756 18.29 32.79 24.10
N ARG A 757 16.98 32.81 23.84
CA ARG A 757 15.98 32.58 24.86
C ARG A 757 15.45 31.16 24.68
N TYR A 758 15.82 30.30 25.62
CA TYR A 758 15.09 29.10 26.02
C TYR A 758 15.00 27.94 25.01
N LEU A 759 15.96 27.76 24.11
CA LEU A 759 15.95 26.59 23.23
C LEU A 759 17.27 25.86 23.16
N VAL A 760 17.22 24.63 23.64
CA VAL A 760 18.31 23.67 23.68
C VAL A 760 17.76 22.39 23.06
N LEU A 761 18.36 21.96 21.95
CA LEU A 761 17.92 20.80 21.19
C LEU A 761 18.82 19.58 21.45
N ALA A 762 18.20 18.42 21.62
CA ALA A 762 18.86 17.12 21.74
C ALA A 762 18.84 16.33 20.41
N PRO A 763 19.55 15.20 20.26
CA PRO A 763 19.38 14.35 19.08
C PRO A 763 17.92 13.93 18.85
N GLY A 764 17.50 13.85 17.57
CA GLY A 764 16.15 13.49 17.13
C GLY A 764 15.24 14.67 16.74
N ILE A 765 14.01 14.33 16.31
CA ILE A 765 13.01 15.28 15.78
C ILE A 765 12.31 16.04 16.92
N GLN A 766 12.34 17.37 16.87
CA GLN A 766 11.77 18.27 17.86
C GLN A 766 10.98 19.41 17.23
N GLN A 767 9.87 19.80 17.86
CA GLN A 767 9.19 21.05 17.54
C GLN A 767 9.80 22.19 18.36
N VAL A 768 9.94 23.35 17.75
CA VAL A 768 10.57 24.56 18.29
C VAL A 768 9.58 25.70 18.21
N GLU A 769 9.46 26.48 19.28
CA GLU A 769 8.67 27.71 19.31
C GLU A 769 9.54 28.82 19.89
N LEU A 770 9.82 29.86 19.10
CA LEU A 770 10.66 31.00 19.47
C LEU A 770 9.78 32.22 19.71
N PRO A 771 9.65 32.71 20.96
CA PRO A 771 8.88 33.91 21.24
C PRO A 771 9.56 35.13 20.61
N LEU A 772 8.79 35.93 19.87
CA LEU A 772 9.30 37.11 19.16
C LEU A 772 9.05 38.43 19.93
N ARG A 773 8.27 38.36 21.02
CA ARG A 773 7.90 39.50 21.87
C ARG A 773 9.14 40.05 22.61
N GLY A 774 9.41 41.35 22.44
CA GLY A 774 10.49 42.06 23.15
C GLY A 774 11.87 42.03 22.49
N LEU A 775 11.99 41.42 21.31
CA LEU A 775 13.23 41.45 20.53
C LEU A 775 13.43 42.83 19.87
N ARG A 776 14.63 43.41 20.00
CA ARG A 776 15.02 44.72 19.43
C ARG A 776 16.04 44.53 18.29
N ASN A 777 16.16 45.50 17.39
CA ASN A 777 17.17 45.52 16.30
C ASN A 777 17.13 44.35 15.29
N LEU A 778 15.93 43.87 14.95
CA LEU A 778 15.75 42.79 13.96
C LEU A 778 15.85 43.25 12.48
N ARG A 779 16.49 44.40 12.20
CA ARG A 779 16.71 44.90 10.83
C ARG A 779 17.91 44.19 10.21
N GLY A 780 17.73 43.58 9.04
CA GLY A 780 18.81 42.93 8.28
C GLY A 780 19.34 41.63 8.90
N THR A 781 18.59 41.04 9.84
CA THR A 781 19.12 39.99 10.70
C THR A 781 19.00 38.60 10.07
N ARG A 782 19.92 37.78 10.53
CA ARG A 782 20.51 36.67 9.82
C ARG A 782 20.48 35.55 10.88
N TYR A 783 19.63 34.53 10.71
CA TYR A 783 19.32 33.54 11.77
C TYR A 783 20.38 32.43 11.84
N LEU A 784 20.73 32.00 13.07
CA LEU A 784 21.61 30.87 13.41
C LEU A 784 20.77 29.69 13.93
#